data_AF-A0A0G4L0P5-F1
#
_entry.id   AF-A0A0G4L0P5-F1
#
_cell.length_a   1.000
_cell.length_b   1.000
_cell.length_c   1.000
_cell.angle_alpha   90.00
_cell.angle_beta   90.00
_cell.angle_gamma   90.00
#
_symmetry.space_group_name_H-M   'P 1'
#
loop_
_entity.id
_entity.type
_entity.pdbx_description
1 polymer ?
#
loop_
_entity_poly.entity_id
_entity_poly.type
_entity_poly.pdbx_seq_one_letter_code
_entity_poly.pdbx_strand_id
1 'polypeptide(L)'
;MTQIQTANVKDYDDNFVIGVDKANVSHAEVSVLPAKQRMSPWDCMRKNPKIVLLTLYANIGSAMVGYENLALSVCLAMPAFRMTFASEVNGTLIIPAHWQSAWNATYNVMSMLGSVVAGFRQDWFGRRSVFLAAIICSVTGTAINYVAETPAVFLGGKIVTGFAVGLVLAGTQTYVSEIAPLPMRGIALSANTIMLNLGLLMAISATFSRIYIMDPSAFRVVFAAAWVFPGLLLLGLPFVPESPYWLVMKGKQQEARRALQKLSPAGSNVEAALVYKLLKDPSMPKGRWNHDDQRHLCGAYRDNRVVPYEGILVGDMAPAQQDLVSQIMDQYLLYLPEQARLARMEQVKAWYHETYFCWIGGFGNEDAFYYRIQSPVIIVEFDHHSGVFLTNEEPAKFHIHTLLRTPNGGDYGMALRPLMEGMEQGFVWEVSRHSRSHRDKSGMTFEELLKELTLEEKVTLLSGRDFSTAAGVERLGIPPIRVADSVSGIRPAGIEADLTTASFPNTACYGSTWDAELLGRLGGELACQARMKSAQVVLVPTINIHRDPRGGRNFECMSEDPLLSGHLAGAVVNGIQAMGVGACPKHFVCNDSETLRHFYDVRHSADSRTLREVYLAAWQHLLRTSDLVGIMMAENRPLMEGVLRAQWGYKGITMSDWFAVHNTAVPIQAGLDLEMPFPIFRGARLVKAVEAGEVAIGEVDARVLKMLEACHGISTEKSIVNEKTNRLAWELAASGIVLLKNEQQALPIDLTQSSADRVAVIGEFARDPVITGGGSASSTPQYRSSPIDLWKEAADNAERVRCSPGVRTRRIKPVADTDKLVAKDGRPGADVTYYNDDSPEPLLEEHQAKPVVWMLGQFKPGLKVPGSRLKITTNLTPSTSGDHTLAIRCTGAFTLSVNGETVLTGSDKGIPTEQFIFNHILLETGTQVSMEAGVSYDIRLDMAGPPELVIGEPTPYAASLCFEEAYDEQQAMANAVALARTSDVSVLYAGRDEQYESEGFDLDDIRMPANQAALIKAVAATSKKTVLVLHCGNSIDVSAFVDDVDAVVLAHFPGKEGARAVVDVLAGAVCPSGRLATTWFKTLEDAPSFGHFPARKLEDGSVRIEYAEGVEVGYRSSQAAAGDRVRWPFGFGLSYTSFHVTVKNTGRVAGQEVVQLYASPAKETAVSRPGKELKAFDKSMLQPGESRTAELAVDLKVACSYWDENEVAWRMEPGTYGVLVGGHAVPFSVSKGSSWNHL
;
A
#
# COMPACT_ATOMS: atom_id res chain seq x y z
N MET A 1 -40.69 8.35 -61.10
CA MET A 1 -41.51 7.14 -61.38
C MET A 1 -40.57 5.93 -61.43
N THR A 2 -41.11 4.72 -61.25
CA THR A 2 -40.60 3.44 -61.80
C THR A 2 -39.08 3.15 -61.75
N GLN A 3 -38.73 2.19 -60.88
CA GLN A 3 -38.32 0.81 -61.24
C GLN A 3 -37.18 0.57 -62.27
N ILE A 4 -36.54 -0.61 -62.13
CA ILE A 4 -35.57 -1.27 -63.03
C ILE A 4 -34.11 -0.81 -62.83
N GLN A 5 -33.06 -1.62 -62.94
CA GLN A 5 -32.72 -3.03 -62.63
C GLN A 5 -31.31 -3.25 -63.25
N THR A 6 -30.43 -3.91 -62.50
CA THR A 6 -29.31 -4.78 -62.98
C THR A 6 -28.14 -4.23 -63.84
N ALA A 7 -26.95 -4.41 -63.24
CA ALA A 7 -25.72 -5.02 -63.79
C ALA A 7 -24.80 -4.23 -64.75
N ASN A 8 -23.55 -3.99 -64.32
CA ASN A 8 -22.46 -4.96 -64.56
C ASN A 8 -21.20 -4.73 -63.71
N VAL A 9 -20.30 -5.71 -63.72
CA VAL A 9 -19.12 -5.87 -62.84
C VAL A 9 -17.86 -5.18 -63.40
N LYS A 10 -17.04 -4.52 -62.56
CA LYS A 10 -15.58 -4.80 -62.40
C LYS A 10 -14.79 -3.89 -61.44
N ASP A 11 -13.86 -4.55 -60.75
CA ASP A 11 -12.52 -4.12 -60.32
C ASP A 11 -12.29 -3.21 -59.07
N TYR A 12 -11.66 -3.86 -58.07
CA TYR A 12 -10.66 -3.42 -57.07
C TYR A 12 -10.99 -2.86 -55.66
N ASP A 13 -10.19 -3.42 -54.74
CA ASP A 13 -9.67 -3.02 -53.42
C ASP A 13 -10.44 -3.18 -52.10
N ASP A 14 -9.65 -3.65 -51.12
CA ASP A 14 -10.01 -3.94 -49.73
C ASP A 14 -10.36 -2.67 -48.96
N ASN A 15 -11.64 -2.48 -48.63
CA ASN A 15 -12.10 -1.87 -47.38
C ASN A 15 -13.63 -1.97 -47.23
N PHE A 16 -14.11 -1.82 -45.99
CA PHE A 16 -15.51 -1.68 -45.53
C PHE A 16 -16.43 -2.93 -45.38
N VAL A 17 -16.56 -3.37 -44.11
CA VAL A 17 -17.80 -3.37 -43.27
C VAL A 17 -19.08 -4.09 -43.78
N ILE A 18 -19.86 -4.69 -42.85
CA ILE A 18 -21.31 -4.44 -42.63
C ILE A 18 -21.95 -5.48 -41.66
N GLY A 19 -22.67 -4.96 -40.66
CA GLY A 19 -24.07 -5.35 -40.39
C GLY A 19 -24.37 -6.65 -39.64
N VAL A 20 -24.99 -6.51 -38.47
CA VAL A 20 -25.67 -7.57 -37.71
C VAL A 20 -27.12 -7.71 -38.19
N ASP A 21 -27.58 -8.90 -38.59
CA ASP A 21 -28.74 -9.57 -37.96
C ASP A 21 -28.87 -11.06 -38.34
N LYS A 22 -29.74 -11.78 -37.62
CA LYS A 22 -29.87 -13.25 -37.53
C LYS A 22 -30.44 -13.94 -38.77
N ALA A 23 -29.86 -15.11 -39.08
CA ALA A 23 -30.59 -16.23 -39.70
C ALA A 23 -30.10 -17.58 -39.16
N ASN A 24 -31.01 -18.54 -38.98
CA ASN A 24 -30.76 -19.83 -38.33
C ASN A 24 -29.72 -20.70 -39.08
N VAL A 25 -28.71 -21.20 -38.35
CA VAL A 25 -28.11 -22.51 -38.63
C VAL A 25 -28.00 -23.28 -37.32
N SER A 26 -28.71 -24.40 -37.23
CA SER A 26 -28.71 -25.26 -36.06
C SER A 26 -27.46 -26.13 -35.99
N HIS A 27 -26.60 -25.90 -35.00
CA HIS A 27 -25.69 -26.92 -34.51
C HIS A 27 -26.10 -27.34 -33.10
N ALA A 28 -26.40 -28.62 -32.94
CA ALA A 28 -26.88 -29.20 -31.71
C ALA A 28 -25.72 -29.44 -30.74
N GLU A 29 -25.38 -28.44 -29.91
CA GLU A 29 -24.63 -28.69 -28.69
C GLU A 29 -25.56 -29.27 -27.62
N VAL A 30 -25.22 -30.46 -27.15
CA VAL A 30 -26.00 -31.20 -26.15
C VAL A 30 -25.85 -30.52 -24.80
N SER A 31 -26.94 -29.85 -24.38
CA SER A 31 -27.27 -29.38 -23.03
C SER A 31 -26.21 -29.59 -21.93
N VAL A 32 -25.66 -28.48 -21.43
CA VAL A 32 -25.09 -28.44 -20.09
C VAL A 32 -26.15 -28.93 -19.10
N LEU A 33 -25.85 -30.00 -18.37
CA LEU A 33 -26.78 -30.57 -17.39
C LEU A 33 -27.09 -29.55 -16.29
N PRO A 34 -28.38 -29.34 -15.94
CA PRO A 34 -28.74 -28.42 -14.87
C PRO A 34 -28.21 -28.91 -13.53
N ALA A 35 -27.78 -27.98 -12.68
CA ALA A 35 -27.14 -28.26 -11.39
C ALA A 35 -28.01 -29.12 -10.45
N LYS A 36 -27.80 -30.44 -10.45
CA LYS A 36 -28.40 -31.36 -9.47
C LYS A 36 -27.43 -32.45 -8.99
N GLN A 37 -27.41 -32.59 -7.66
CA GLN A 37 -26.92 -33.75 -6.89
C GLN A 37 -25.40 -34.02 -6.87
N ARG A 38 -24.69 -33.33 -5.96
CA ARG A 38 -23.46 -33.89 -5.37
C ARG A 38 -23.85 -35.02 -4.41
N MET A 39 -23.16 -36.16 -4.51
CA MET A 39 -23.39 -37.35 -3.69
C MET A 39 -22.65 -37.24 -2.34
N SER A 40 -23.29 -37.62 -1.23
CA SER A 40 -22.72 -37.44 0.11
C SER A 40 -21.48 -38.32 0.37
N PRO A 41 -20.57 -37.93 1.29
CA PRO A 41 -19.45 -38.76 1.72
C PRO A 41 -19.87 -40.12 2.27
N TRP A 42 -20.96 -40.17 3.05
CA TRP A 42 -21.50 -41.41 3.62
C TRP A 42 -22.06 -42.34 2.54
N ASP A 43 -22.77 -41.81 1.54
CA ASP A 43 -23.24 -42.60 0.39
C ASP A 43 -22.07 -43.04 -0.50
N CYS A 44 -21.02 -42.21 -0.61
CA CYS A 44 -19.79 -42.55 -1.31
C CYS A 44 -19.07 -43.72 -0.64
N MET A 45 -18.88 -43.69 0.69
CA MET A 45 -18.27 -44.78 1.46
C MET A 45 -19.13 -46.07 1.40
N ARG A 46 -20.45 -45.96 1.57
CA ARG A 46 -21.38 -47.10 1.40
C ARG A 46 -21.31 -47.73 0.02
N LYS A 47 -21.07 -46.94 -1.04
CA LYS A 47 -20.89 -47.42 -2.42
C LYS A 47 -19.47 -47.93 -2.72
N ASN A 48 -18.47 -47.62 -1.87
CA ASN A 48 -17.07 -48.00 -2.07
C ASN A 48 -16.44 -48.75 -0.85
N PRO A 49 -17.08 -49.79 -0.29
CA PRO A 49 -16.67 -50.40 0.99
C PRO A 49 -15.26 -51.03 0.96
N LYS A 50 -14.79 -51.48 -0.21
CA LYS A 50 -13.43 -52.03 -0.38
C LYS A 50 -12.35 -50.99 -0.13
N ILE A 51 -12.60 -49.73 -0.51
CA ILE A 51 -11.65 -48.63 -0.38
C ILE A 51 -11.53 -48.21 1.09
N VAL A 52 -12.66 -48.17 1.80
CA VAL A 52 -12.70 -47.93 3.26
C VAL A 52 -11.86 -48.98 4.01
N LEU A 53 -12.00 -50.27 3.67
CA LEU A 53 -11.26 -51.34 4.33
C LEU A 53 -9.73 -51.24 4.10
N LEU A 54 -9.31 -50.97 2.86
CA LEU A 54 -7.89 -50.80 2.52
C LEU A 54 -7.27 -49.57 3.18
N THR A 55 -8.07 -48.52 3.38
CA THR A 55 -7.67 -47.31 4.09
C THR A 55 -7.42 -47.57 5.57
N LEU A 56 -8.35 -48.23 6.27
CA LEU A 56 -8.18 -48.57 7.69
C LEU A 56 -6.97 -49.47 7.90
N TYR A 57 -6.75 -50.42 6.98
CA TYR A 57 -5.59 -51.29 6.99
C TYR A 57 -4.26 -50.53 6.88
N ALA A 58 -4.11 -49.63 5.90
CA ALA A 58 -2.87 -48.89 5.70
C ALA A 58 -2.50 -48.04 6.94
N ASN A 59 -3.51 -47.44 7.58
CA ASN A 59 -3.32 -46.60 8.76
C ASN A 59 -2.99 -47.36 10.06
N ILE A 60 -2.91 -48.69 10.06
CA ILE A 60 -2.29 -49.46 11.16
C ILE A 60 -0.83 -49.03 11.37
N GLY A 61 -0.15 -48.63 10.29
CA GLY A 61 1.19 -48.06 10.36
C GLY A 61 1.27 -46.75 11.13
N SER A 62 0.25 -45.90 11.02
CA SER A 62 0.17 -44.63 11.73
C SER A 62 0.09 -44.83 13.25
N ALA A 63 -0.59 -45.90 13.70
CA ALA A 63 -0.61 -46.28 15.12
C ALA A 63 0.78 -46.69 15.65
N MET A 64 1.60 -47.34 14.82
CA MET A 64 3.00 -47.64 15.15
C MET A 64 3.81 -46.36 15.41
N VAL A 65 3.65 -45.36 14.54
CA VAL A 65 4.33 -44.05 14.67
C VAL A 65 3.94 -43.36 15.96
N GLY A 66 2.64 -43.30 16.26
CA GLY A 66 2.15 -42.74 17.52
C GLY A 66 2.72 -43.46 18.73
N TYR A 67 2.76 -44.79 18.70
CA TYR A 67 3.31 -45.58 19.80
C TYR A 67 4.79 -45.26 20.08
N GLU A 68 5.64 -45.30 19.04
CA GLU A 68 7.09 -45.08 19.17
C GLU A 68 7.47 -43.63 19.53
N ASN A 69 6.68 -42.65 19.09
CA ASN A 69 6.88 -41.22 19.40
C ASN A 69 6.85 -40.93 20.91
N LEU A 70 5.99 -41.63 21.67
CA LEU A 70 5.74 -41.31 23.07
C LEU A 70 6.31 -42.32 24.06
N ALA A 71 6.51 -43.58 23.65
CA ALA A 71 7.07 -44.63 24.50
C ALA A 71 8.38 -44.19 25.21
N LEU A 72 9.32 -43.57 24.47
CA LEU A 72 10.58 -43.10 25.07
C LEU A 72 10.37 -41.95 26.07
N SER A 73 9.62 -40.92 25.71
CA SER A 73 9.43 -39.73 26.56
C SER A 73 8.78 -40.07 27.91
N VAL A 74 7.86 -41.04 27.94
CA VAL A 74 7.28 -41.51 29.21
C VAL A 74 8.25 -42.45 29.94
N CYS A 75 9.02 -43.30 29.23
CA CYS A 75 10.08 -44.11 29.85
C CYS A 75 11.18 -43.28 30.53
N LEU A 76 11.51 -42.08 30.05
CA LEU A 76 12.49 -41.18 30.71
C LEU A 76 12.08 -40.78 32.15
N ALA A 77 10.80 -40.86 32.49
CA ALA A 77 10.29 -40.65 33.85
C ALA A 77 10.35 -41.92 34.73
N MET A 78 10.46 -43.11 34.13
CA MET A 78 10.49 -44.38 34.87
C MET A 78 11.80 -44.54 35.66
N PRO A 79 11.76 -44.83 36.97
CA PRO A 79 12.96 -45.07 37.76
C PRO A 79 13.82 -46.21 37.21
N ALA A 80 13.21 -47.32 36.75
CA ALA A 80 13.90 -48.45 36.13
C ALA A 80 14.73 -48.05 34.88
N PHE A 81 14.20 -47.14 34.06
CA PHE A 81 14.91 -46.63 32.88
C PHE A 81 16.08 -45.73 33.29
N ARG A 82 15.89 -44.87 34.30
CA ARG A 82 16.97 -44.05 34.87
C ARG A 82 18.06 -44.91 35.51
N MET A 83 17.72 -45.93 36.29
CA MET A 83 18.70 -46.84 36.87
C MET A 83 19.52 -47.61 35.82
N THR A 84 18.98 -47.80 34.62
CA THR A 84 19.67 -48.50 33.51
C THR A 84 20.57 -47.57 32.70
N PHE A 85 20.20 -46.30 32.50
CA PHE A 85 20.88 -45.40 31.55
C PHE A 85 21.40 -44.07 32.12
N ALA A 86 21.18 -43.77 33.41
CA ALA A 86 21.65 -42.54 34.05
C ALA A 86 23.11 -42.64 34.52
N SER A 87 23.69 -41.48 34.82
CA SER A 87 24.95 -41.36 35.55
C SER A 87 24.69 -40.64 36.88
N GLU A 88 25.45 -40.97 37.91
CA GLU A 88 25.31 -40.32 39.22
C GLU A 88 26.08 -39.00 39.23
N VAL A 89 25.38 -37.91 39.55
CA VAL A 89 25.96 -36.58 39.71
C VAL A 89 25.42 -35.98 41.01
N ASN A 90 26.32 -35.64 41.94
CA ASN A 90 25.98 -35.10 43.26
C ASN A 90 24.90 -35.91 44.02
N GLY A 91 25.03 -37.25 44.03
CA GLY A 91 24.10 -38.16 44.71
C GLY A 91 22.74 -38.35 44.02
N THR A 92 22.56 -37.82 42.80
CA THR A 92 21.32 -37.95 42.02
C THR A 92 21.59 -38.66 40.70
N LEU A 93 20.80 -39.68 40.37
CA LEU A 93 20.84 -40.34 39.06
C LEU A 93 20.18 -39.47 38.00
N ILE A 94 20.99 -38.89 37.11
CA ILE A 94 20.56 -38.01 36.03
C ILE A 94 20.99 -38.65 34.71
N ILE A 95 20.05 -38.88 33.78
CA ILE A 95 20.42 -39.20 32.40
C ILE A 95 20.98 -37.91 31.79
N PRO A 96 22.25 -37.86 31.35
CA PRO A 96 22.83 -36.64 30.81
C PRO A 96 21.97 -36.07 29.69
N ALA A 97 21.74 -34.75 29.69
CA ALA A 97 20.83 -34.11 28.75
C ALA A 97 21.18 -34.42 27.29
N HIS A 98 22.47 -34.58 26.96
CA HIS A 98 22.90 -34.98 25.61
C HIS A 98 22.39 -36.36 25.18
N TRP A 99 22.22 -37.35 26.07
CA TRP A 99 21.66 -38.66 25.71
C TRP A 99 20.15 -38.59 25.50
N GLN A 100 19.42 -37.89 26.38
CA GLN A 100 17.98 -37.66 26.22
C GLN A 100 17.70 -36.93 24.90
N SER A 101 18.48 -35.88 24.61
CA SER A 101 18.43 -35.15 23.35
C SER A 101 18.83 -36.03 22.17
N ALA A 102 19.90 -36.83 22.27
CA ALA A 102 20.33 -37.71 21.18
C ALA A 102 19.26 -38.74 20.81
N TRP A 103 18.67 -39.47 21.76
CA TRP A 103 17.66 -40.48 21.42
C TRP A 103 16.40 -39.86 20.77
N ASN A 104 15.91 -38.75 21.32
CA ASN A 104 14.73 -38.07 20.78
C ASN A 104 15.02 -37.40 19.42
N ALA A 105 16.12 -36.64 19.32
CA ALA A 105 16.50 -35.97 18.08
C ALA A 105 16.85 -36.98 16.99
N THR A 106 17.62 -38.03 17.28
CA THR A 106 18.03 -39.00 16.27
C THR A 106 16.88 -39.87 15.78
N TYR A 107 15.90 -40.23 16.64
CA TYR A 107 14.67 -40.87 16.17
C TYR A 107 13.91 -39.97 15.17
N ASN A 108 13.78 -38.67 15.48
CA ASN A 108 13.12 -37.71 14.59
C ASN A 108 13.91 -37.47 13.30
N VAL A 109 15.23 -37.26 13.37
CA VAL A 109 16.12 -37.08 12.21
C VAL A 109 16.09 -38.32 11.32
N MET A 110 16.13 -39.53 11.89
CA MET A 110 16.04 -40.75 11.10
C MET A 110 14.64 -40.98 10.54
N SER A 111 13.58 -40.54 11.22
CA SER A 111 12.21 -40.50 10.67
C SER A 111 12.07 -39.52 9.51
N MET A 112 12.71 -38.34 9.58
CA MET A 112 12.81 -37.44 8.43
C MET A 112 13.55 -38.09 7.27
N LEU A 113 14.71 -38.70 7.51
CA LEU A 113 15.47 -39.43 6.48
C LEU A 113 14.68 -40.62 5.91
N GLY A 114 13.96 -41.37 6.75
CA GLY A 114 13.06 -42.44 6.34
C GLY A 114 11.92 -41.95 5.47
N SER A 115 11.29 -40.82 5.84
CA SER A 115 10.20 -40.19 5.08
C SER A 115 10.68 -39.67 3.72
N VAL A 116 11.85 -39.03 3.68
CA VAL A 116 12.50 -38.56 2.45
C VAL A 116 12.87 -39.73 1.54
N VAL A 117 13.47 -40.80 2.09
CA VAL A 117 13.79 -42.01 1.32
C VAL A 117 12.52 -42.71 0.84
N ALA A 118 11.45 -42.80 1.65
CA ALA A 118 10.17 -43.30 1.18
C ALA A 118 9.65 -42.45 0.02
N GLY A 119 9.63 -41.12 0.15
CA GLY A 119 9.20 -40.18 -0.89
C GLY A 119 9.80 -40.51 -2.26
N PHE A 120 11.12 -40.67 -2.35
CA PHE A 120 11.78 -41.05 -3.61
C PHE A 120 11.58 -42.52 -3.99
N ARG A 121 11.70 -43.46 -3.03
CA ARG A 121 11.71 -44.91 -3.33
C ARG A 121 10.33 -45.47 -3.61
N GLN A 122 9.27 -44.90 -3.04
CA GLN A 122 7.90 -45.30 -3.34
C GLN A 122 7.55 -45.02 -4.80
N ASP A 123 8.03 -43.90 -5.35
CA ASP A 123 7.86 -43.56 -6.75
C ASP A 123 8.70 -44.43 -7.68
N TRP A 124 9.73 -45.11 -7.19
CA TRP A 124 10.54 -46.03 -8.00
C TRP A 124 10.04 -47.47 -7.94
N PHE A 125 9.68 -47.98 -6.76
CA PHE A 125 9.40 -49.40 -6.51
C PHE A 125 7.95 -49.73 -6.14
N GLY A 126 7.05 -48.74 -6.06
CA GLY A 126 5.65 -48.93 -5.70
C GLY A 126 5.41 -48.85 -4.19
N ARG A 127 4.17 -48.55 -3.80
CA ARG A 127 3.81 -48.29 -2.40
C ARG A 127 3.93 -49.58 -1.57
N ARG A 128 3.59 -50.74 -2.14
CA ARG A 128 3.66 -52.05 -1.46
C ARG A 128 5.08 -52.45 -1.06
N SER A 129 6.06 -52.16 -1.91
CA SER A 129 7.47 -52.46 -1.68
C SER A 129 8.03 -51.65 -0.50
N VAL A 130 7.63 -50.39 -0.38
CA VAL A 130 8.05 -49.50 0.72
C VAL A 130 7.43 -49.93 2.05
N PHE A 131 6.15 -50.33 2.08
CA PHE A 131 5.55 -50.92 3.29
C PHE A 131 6.33 -52.16 3.77
N LEU A 132 6.70 -53.08 2.87
CA LEU A 132 7.46 -54.28 3.24
C LEU A 132 8.83 -53.94 3.85
N ALA A 133 9.56 -53.01 3.24
CA ALA A 133 10.85 -52.55 3.77
C ALA A 133 10.69 -51.91 5.15
N ALA A 134 9.66 -51.08 5.33
CA ALA A 134 9.39 -50.38 6.59
C ALA A 134 9.03 -51.34 7.74
N ILE A 135 8.23 -52.39 7.46
CA ILE A 135 7.91 -53.46 8.41
C ILE A 135 9.19 -54.15 8.90
N ILE A 136 10.08 -54.54 7.98
CA ILE A 136 11.34 -55.22 8.32
C ILE A 136 12.22 -54.32 9.20
N CYS A 137 12.41 -53.06 8.81
CA CYS A 137 13.20 -52.12 9.61
C CYS A 137 12.58 -51.87 11.00
N SER A 138 11.26 -51.79 11.12
CA SER A 138 10.58 -51.57 12.41
C SER A 138 10.82 -52.72 13.37
N VAL A 139 10.58 -53.97 12.92
CA VAL A 139 10.79 -55.16 13.77
C VAL A 139 12.23 -55.24 14.27
N THR A 140 13.21 -54.93 13.41
CA THR A 140 14.63 -54.89 13.78
C THR A 140 14.96 -53.77 14.77
N GLY A 141 14.46 -52.55 14.55
CA GLY A 141 14.73 -51.40 15.43
C GLY A 141 14.17 -51.59 16.84
N THR A 142 12.92 -52.05 16.94
CA THR A 142 12.26 -52.37 18.22
C THR A 142 13.03 -53.48 18.97
N ALA A 143 13.56 -54.49 18.27
CA ALA A 143 14.37 -55.55 18.88
C ALA A 143 15.66 -55.01 19.53
N ILE A 144 16.34 -54.06 18.88
CA ILE A 144 17.57 -53.45 19.40
C ILE A 144 17.26 -52.59 20.63
N ASN A 145 16.17 -51.80 20.61
CA ASN A 145 15.72 -51.01 21.77
C ASN A 145 15.38 -51.89 22.98
N TYR A 146 14.76 -53.06 22.76
CA TYR A 146 14.36 -53.99 23.81
C TYR A 146 15.55 -54.58 24.58
N VAL A 147 16.62 -54.97 23.88
CA VAL A 147 17.80 -55.62 24.49
C VAL A 147 18.87 -54.64 24.97
N ALA A 148 18.68 -53.34 24.81
CA ALA A 148 19.71 -52.35 25.12
C ALA A 148 20.02 -52.29 26.64
N GLU A 149 21.31 -52.20 26.94
CA GLU A 149 21.86 -52.05 28.30
C GLU A 149 22.81 -50.86 28.43
N THR A 150 23.10 -50.17 27.31
CA THR A 150 23.90 -48.94 27.30
C THR A 150 23.24 -47.86 26.45
N PRO A 151 23.48 -46.57 26.76
CA PRO A 151 22.89 -45.46 26.02
C PRO A 151 23.15 -45.47 24.50
N ALA A 152 24.34 -45.92 24.09
CA ALA A 152 24.74 -45.99 22.69
C ALA A 152 23.99 -47.09 21.91
N VAL A 153 23.76 -48.26 22.52
CA VAL A 153 23.00 -49.35 21.87
C VAL A 153 21.53 -48.95 21.72
N PHE A 154 20.95 -48.30 22.72
CA PHE A 154 19.59 -47.76 22.64
C PHE A 154 19.44 -46.67 21.56
N LEU A 155 20.47 -45.82 21.38
CA LEU A 155 20.52 -44.87 20.26
C LEU A 155 20.53 -45.60 18.89
N GLY A 156 21.29 -46.68 18.77
CA GLY A 156 21.32 -47.52 17.56
C GLY A 156 19.95 -48.11 17.19
N GLY A 157 19.18 -48.58 18.17
CA GLY A 157 17.81 -49.05 17.93
C GLY A 157 16.85 -47.92 17.54
N LYS A 158 16.97 -46.73 18.16
CA LYS A 158 16.17 -45.56 17.79
C LYS A 158 16.52 -44.99 16.40
N ILE A 159 17.76 -45.15 15.92
CA ILE A 159 18.13 -44.86 14.51
C ILE A 159 17.29 -45.71 13.54
N VAL A 160 17.31 -47.03 13.72
CA VAL A 160 16.64 -47.97 12.80
C VAL A 160 15.11 -47.84 12.90
N THR A 161 14.59 -47.67 14.12
CA THR A 161 13.15 -47.50 14.36
C THR A 161 12.62 -46.20 13.79
N GLY A 162 13.36 -45.09 13.95
CA GLY A 162 13.01 -43.80 13.34
C GLY A 162 12.91 -43.91 11.83
N PHE A 163 13.93 -44.50 11.19
CA PHE A 163 13.93 -44.72 9.74
C PHE A 163 12.73 -45.55 9.25
N ALA A 164 12.38 -46.63 9.98
CA ALA A 164 11.21 -47.45 9.68
C ALA A 164 9.90 -46.66 9.79
N VAL A 165 9.74 -45.87 10.85
CA VAL A 165 8.59 -45.00 11.10
C VAL A 165 8.41 -44.00 9.95
N GLY A 166 9.49 -43.36 9.51
CA GLY A 166 9.45 -42.44 8.37
C GLY A 166 8.98 -43.12 7.08
N LEU A 167 9.48 -44.32 6.80
CA LEU A 167 9.07 -45.10 5.63
C LEU A 167 7.56 -45.44 5.66
N VAL A 168 7.04 -45.86 6.82
CA VAL A 168 5.61 -46.16 7.00
C VAL A 168 4.75 -44.90 6.86
N LEU A 169 5.14 -43.80 7.51
CA LEU A 169 4.33 -42.58 7.59
C LEU A 169 4.09 -41.98 6.20
N ALA A 170 5.16 -41.80 5.42
CA ALA A 170 5.07 -41.31 4.05
C ALA A 170 4.32 -42.30 3.14
N GLY A 171 4.64 -43.59 3.19
CA GLY A 171 3.99 -44.61 2.35
C GLY A 171 2.48 -44.74 2.59
N THR A 172 2.04 -44.58 3.84
CA THR A 172 0.61 -44.65 4.23
C THR A 172 -0.19 -43.52 3.59
N GLN A 173 0.25 -42.27 3.77
CA GLN A 173 -0.44 -41.09 3.26
C GLN A 173 -0.51 -41.09 1.72
N THR A 174 0.60 -41.41 1.06
CA THR A 174 0.64 -41.47 -0.40
C THR A 174 -0.26 -42.58 -0.95
N TYR A 175 -0.24 -43.79 -0.36
CA TYR A 175 -1.09 -44.88 -0.84
C TYR A 175 -2.59 -44.61 -0.65
N VAL A 176 -3.00 -44.10 0.51
CA VAL A 176 -4.43 -43.84 0.81
C VAL A 176 -5.00 -42.71 -0.07
N SER A 177 -4.25 -41.62 -0.25
CA SER A 177 -4.69 -40.48 -1.07
C SER A 177 -4.89 -40.85 -2.54
N GLU A 178 -4.07 -41.76 -3.06
CA GLU A 178 -4.13 -42.23 -4.44
C GLU A 178 -5.31 -43.18 -4.72
N ILE A 179 -5.75 -43.99 -3.74
CA ILE A 179 -6.86 -44.94 -3.93
C ILE A 179 -8.25 -44.40 -3.55
N ALA A 180 -8.34 -43.36 -2.72
CA ALA A 180 -9.62 -42.86 -2.20
C ALA A 180 -10.36 -41.90 -3.17
N PRO A 181 -11.66 -42.10 -3.46
CA PRO A 181 -12.48 -41.16 -4.24
C PRO A 181 -12.64 -39.80 -3.57
N LEU A 182 -12.68 -38.72 -4.37
CA LEU A 182 -12.74 -37.33 -3.88
C LEU A 182 -13.74 -37.07 -2.72
N PRO A 183 -15.01 -37.53 -2.76
CA PRO A 183 -15.97 -37.26 -1.68
C PRO A 183 -15.71 -38.01 -0.37
N MET A 184 -14.78 -38.97 -0.33
CA MET A 184 -14.40 -39.70 0.89
C MET A 184 -12.89 -39.66 1.17
N ARG A 185 -12.10 -38.92 0.38
CA ARG A 185 -10.63 -38.86 0.50
C ARG A 185 -10.18 -38.17 1.79
N GLY A 186 -10.88 -37.11 2.22
CA GLY A 186 -10.64 -36.46 3.51
C GLY A 186 -10.81 -37.43 4.67
N ILE A 187 -11.98 -38.08 4.77
CA ILE A 187 -12.29 -39.11 5.77
C ILE A 187 -11.29 -40.28 5.71
N ALA A 188 -10.84 -40.65 4.51
CA ALA A 188 -9.87 -41.73 4.35
C ALA A 188 -8.48 -41.36 4.88
N LEU A 189 -8.03 -40.12 4.68
CA LEU A 189 -6.73 -39.64 5.15
C LEU A 189 -6.73 -39.30 6.65
N SER A 190 -7.83 -38.76 7.20
CA SER A 190 -7.94 -38.45 8.63
C SER A 190 -7.92 -39.70 9.53
N ALA A 191 -8.24 -40.89 8.98
CA ALA A 191 -8.03 -42.17 9.66
C ALA A 191 -6.57 -42.38 10.13
N ASN A 192 -5.59 -41.71 9.50
CA ASN A 192 -4.20 -41.68 9.95
C ASN A 192 -4.04 -41.06 11.34
N THR A 193 -4.62 -39.89 11.55
CA THR A 193 -4.53 -39.13 12.81
C THR A 193 -5.24 -39.88 13.93
N ILE A 194 -6.41 -40.46 13.63
CA ILE A 194 -7.15 -41.32 14.58
C ILE A 194 -6.27 -42.51 15.00
N MET A 195 -5.67 -43.23 14.06
CA MET A 195 -4.82 -44.39 14.37
C MET A 195 -3.53 -43.98 15.09
N LEU A 196 -2.91 -42.85 14.72
CA LEU A 196 -1.71 -42.32 15.38
C LEU A 196 -2.00 -41.92 16.84
N ASN A 197 -3.10 -41.22 17.10
CA ASN A 197 -3.52 -40.88 18.46
C ASN A 197 -3.91 -42.12 19.27
N LEU A 198 -4.53 -43.12 18.65
CA LEU A 198 -4.74 -44.43 19.29
C LEU A 198 -3.38 -45.08 19.66
N GLY A 199 -2.37 -44.96 18.79
CA GLY A 199 -0.97 -45.34 19.04
C GLY A 199 -0.37 -44.68 20.28
N LEU A 200 -0.48 -43.34 20.37
CA LEU A 200 -0.02 -42.55 21.53
C LEU A 200 -0.73 -43.00 22.83
N LEU A 201 -2.05 -43.20 22.78
CA LEU A 201 -2.84 -43.65 23.93
C LEU A 201 -2.44 -45.06 24.39
N MET A 202 -2.13 -45.96 23.45
CA MET A 202 -1.59 -47.29 23.76
C MET A 202 -0.20 -47.22 24.41
N ALA A 203 0.67 -46.30 23.99
CA ALA A 203 1.99 -46.11 24.62
C ALA A 203 1.88 -45.54 26.04
N ILE A 204 1.00 -44.55 26.26
CA ILE A 204 0.66 -44.05 27.61
C ILE A 204 0.18 -45.20 28.48
N SER A 205 -0.82 -45.94 28.01
CA SER A 205 -1.45 -47.04 28.77
C SER A 205 -0.45 -48.15 29.11
N ALA A 206 0.40 -48.55 28.16
CA ALA A 206 1.48 -49.51 28.39
C ALA A 206 2.45 -49.02 29.47
N THR A 207 2.87 -47.74 29.41
CA THR A 207 3.89 -47.20 30.31
C THR A 207 3.36 -46.91 31.72
N PHE A 208 2.19 -46.27 31.85
CA PHE A 208 1.57 -45.98 33.15
C PHE A 208 1.25 -47.25 33.94
N SER A 209 0.91 -48.36 33.26
CA SER A 209 0.68 -49.66 33.91
C SER A 209 1.92 -50.24 34.62
N ARG A 210 3.12 -49.68 34.38
CA ARG A 210 4.42 -50.17 34.88
C ARG A 210 5.28 -49.11 35.57
N ILE A 211 4.85 -47.84 35.63
CA ILE A 211 5.72 -46.69 36.00
C ILE A 211 6.35 -46.78 37.40
N TYR A 212 5.68 -47.42 38.36
CA TYR A 212 6.18 -47.61 39.73
C TYR A 212 7.02 -48.88 39.94
N ILE A 213 7.26 -49.66 38.89
CA ILE A 213 8.07 -50.89 38.97
C ILE A 213 9.54 -50.52 38.72
N MET A 214 10.40 -50.86 39.68
CA MET A 214 11.82 -50.49 39.68
C MET A 214 12.72 -51.44 38.87
N ASP A 215 12.18 -52.58 38.41
CA ASP A 215 12.92 -53.59 37.65
C ASP A 215 13.05 -53.21 36.15
N PRO A 216 14.21 -53.43 35.50
CA PRO A 216 14.42 -53.11 34.08
C PRO A 216 13.41 -53.72 33.09
N SER A 217 12.77 -54.85 33.43
CA SER A 217 11.70 -55.42 32.60
C SER A 217 10.52 -54.46 32.40
N ALA A 218 10.29 -53.53 33.33
CA ALA A 218 9.19 -52.58 33.30
C ALA A 218 9.17 -51.72 32.02
N PHE A 219 10.33 -51.17 31.62
CA PHE A 219 10.42 -50.37 30.38
C PHE A 219 10.62 -51.25 29.14
N ARG A 220 11.30 -52.40 29.26
CA ARG A 220 11.49 -53.34 28.14
C ARG A 220 10.15 -53.84 27.60
N VAL A 221 9.18 -54.13 28.46
CA VAL A 221 7.81 -54.53 28.04
C VAL A 221 7.11 -53.45 27.21
N VAL A 222 7.35 -52.16 27.48
CA VAL A 222 6.78 -51.06 26.68
C VAL A 222 7.33 -51.11 25.25
N PHE A 223 8.64 -51.30 25.06
CA PHE A 223 9.18 -51.43 23.70
C PHE A 223 8.74 -52.72 23.00
N ALA A 224 8.65 -53.86 23.70
CA ALA A 224 8.17 -55.12 23.10
C ALA A 224 6.74 -55.02 22.53
N ALA A 225 5.86 -54.21 23.14
CA ALA A 225 4.50 -54.03 22.66
C ALA A 225 4.41 -53.32 21.30
N ALA A 226 5.45 -52.60 20.86
CA ALA A 226 5.48 -51.96 19.54
C ALA A 226 5.48 -52.97 18.37
N TRP A 227 5.86 -54.23 18.58
CA TRP A 227 5.85 -55.27 17.53
C TRP A 227 4.45 -55.65 17.01
N VAL A 228 3.38 -55.30 17.72
CA VAL A 228 1.99 -55.60 17.29
C VAL A 228 1.67 -54.97 15.94
N PHE A 229 2.11 -53.72 15.71
CA PHE A 229 1.78 -52.96 14.50
C PHE A 229 2.45 -53.48 13.21
N PRO A 230 3.77 -53.70 13.15
CA PRO A 230 4.40 -54.27 11.96
C PRO A 230 3.93 -55.70 11.68
N GLY A 231 3.54 -56.48 12.71
CA GLY A 231 2.93 -57.79 12.54
C GLY A 231 1.58 -57.74 11.79
N LEU A 232 0.70 -56.82 12.20
CA LEU A 232 -0.60 -56.61 11.52
C LEU A 232 -0.41 -56.07 10.09
N LEU A 233 0.56 -55.17 9.88
CA LEU A 233 0.94 -54.66 8.54
C LEU A 233 1.59 -55.70 7.63
N LEU A 234 2.10 -56.82 8.15
CA LEU A 234 2.64 -57.90 7.31
C LEU A 234 1.52 -58.81 6.78
N LEU A 235 0.50 -59.06 7.61
CA LEU A 235 -0.57 -60.01 7.31
C LEU A 235 -1.51 -59.55 6.18
N GLY A 236 -1.81 -58.25 6.07
CA GLY A 236 -2.73 -57.75 5.04
C GLY A 236 -2.07 -57.37 3.71
N LEU A 237 -0.74 -57.18 3.67
CA LEU A 237 -0.01 -56.65 2.52
C LEU A 237 -0.20 -57.46 1.21
N PRO A 238 -0.40 -58.80 1.22
CA PRO A 238 -0.71 -59.56 0.00
C PRO A 238 -2.00 -59.12 -0.71
N PHE A 239 -2.99 -58.63 0.03
CA PHE A 239 -4.34 -58.29 -0.48
C PHE A 239 -4.48 -56.85 -0.98
N VAL A 240 -3.51 -55.99 -0.64
CA VAL A 240 -3.45 -54.59 -1.06
C VAL A 240 -3.10 -54.51 -2.55
N PRO A 241 -3.92 -53.89 -3.43
CA PRO A 241 -3.53 -53.61 -4.80
C PRO A 241 -2.42 -52.55 -4.84
N GLU A 242 -1.63 -52.50 -5.92
CA GLU A 242 -0.71 -51.36 -6.10
C GLU A 242 -1.48 -50.14 -6.61
N SER A 243 -1.00 -48.93 -6.27
CA SER A 243 -1.66 -47.66 -6.60
C SER A 243 -1.90 -47.53 -8.11
N PRO A 244 -3.14 -47.27 -8.57
CA PRO A 244 -3.38 -47.06 -9.99
C PRO A 244 -2.69 -45.82 -10.54
N TYR A 245 -2.58 -44.75 -9.74
CA TYR A 245 -1.86 -43.54 -10.12
C TYR A 245 -0.39 -43.84 -10.41
N TRP A 246 0.28 -44.54 -9.48
CA TRP A 246 1.66 -44.97 -9.68
C TRP A 246 1.83 -45.93 -10.87
N LEU A 247 0.90 -46.88 -11.07
CA LEU A 247 0.92 -47.80 -12.21
C LEU A 247 0.75 -47.07 -13.56
N VAL A 248 -0.07 -46.01 -13.64
CA VAL A 248 -0.16 -45.14 -14.83
C VAL A 248 1.16 -44.39 -15.03
N MET A 249 1.73 -43.80 -13.98
CA MET A 249 3.02 -43.10 -14.02
C MET A 249 4.19 -43.99 -14.47
N LYS A 250 4.11 -45.31 -14.23
CA LYS A 250 5.06 -46.32 -14.75
C LYS A 250 4.69 -46.89 -16.12
N GLY A 251 3.72 -46.31 -16.83
CA GLY A 251 3.29 -46.75 -18.16
C GLY A 251 2.55 -48.10 -18.18
N LYS A 252 2.30 -48.72 -17.03
CA LYS A 252 1.67 -50.04 -16.89
C LYS A 252 0.15 -49.95 -16.99
N GLN A 253 -0.36 -49.37 -18.09
CA GLN A 253 -1.78 -49.00 -18.21
C GLN A 253 -2.76 -50.19 -18.08
N GLN A 254 -2.38 -51.40 -18.50
CA GLN A 254 -3.21 -52.61 -18.27
C GLN A 254 -3.25 -53.03 -16.79
N GLU A 255 -2.15 -52.90 -16.04
CA GLU A 255 -2.13 -53.17 -14.60
C GLU A 255 -2.90 -52.07 -13.83
N ALA A 256 -2.72 -50.81 -14.19
CA ALA A 256 -3.48 -49.69 -13.63
C ALA A 256 -5.00 -49.85 -13.86
N ARG A 257 -5.41 -50.26 -15.06
CA ARG A 257 -6.82 -50.54 -15.37
C ARG A 257 -7.36 -51.72 -14.56
N ARG A 258 -6.57 -52.78 -14.35
CA ARG A 258 -6.93 -53.89 -13.43
C ARG A 258 -7.01 -53.44 -11.97
N ALA A 259 -6.14 -52.52 -11.53
CA ALA A 259 -6.16 -51.96 -10.18
C ALA A 259 -7.42 -51.08 -9.97
N LEU A 260 -7.74 -50.20 -10.92
CA LEU A 260 -8.99 -49.43 -10.92
C LEU A 260 -10.21 -50.35 -10.95
N GLN A 261 -10.25 -51.38 -11.81
CA GLN A 261 -11.34 -52.36 -11.83
C GLN A 261 -11.52 -53.11 -10.49
N LYS A 262 -10.45 -53.33 -9.72
CA LYS A 262 -10.54 -53.93 -8.37
C LYS A 262 -11.10 -52.95 -7.33
N LEU A 263 -10.87 -51.65 -7.51
CA LEU A 263 -11.29 -50.57 -6.60
C LEU A 263 -12.68 -50.01 -6.95
N SER A 264 -13.10 -50.03 -8.22
CA SER A 264 -14.37 -49.46 -8.69
C SER A 264 -15.61 -50.25 -8.24
N PRO A 265 -16.77 -49.59 -8.08
CA PRO A 265 -18.06 -50.26 -7.91
C PRO A 265 -18.43 -51.16 -9.09
N ALA A 266 -19.16 -52.25 -8.82
CA ALA A 266 -19.62 -53.15 -9.88
C ALA A 266 -20.60 -52.43 -10.83
N GLY A 267 -20.32 -52.49 -12.13
CA GLY A 267 -21.15 -51.87 -13.18
C GLY A 267 -20.66 -50.50 -13.70
N SER A 268 -19.59 -49.93 -13.13
CA SER A 268 -19.02 -48.66 -13.62
C SER A 268 -18.30 -48.83 -14.98
N ASN A 269 -18.74 -48.11 -16.03
CA ASN A 269 -18.09 -48.16 -17.34
C ASN A 269 -16.92 -47.14 -17.44
N VAL A 270 -15.69 -47.62 -17.28
CA VAL A 270 -14.49 -46.81 -17.04
C VAL A 270 -13.89 -46.20 -18.32
N GLU A 271 -14.46 -46.42 -19.51
CA GLU A 271 -13.85 -45.99 -20.79
C GLU A 271 -14.19 -44.57 -21.26
N ALA A 272 -15.06 -43.82 -20.57
CA ALA A 272 -15.61 -42.55 -21.06
C ALA A 272 -14.70 -41.30 -20.90
N ALA A 273 -13.45 -41.46 -20.42
CA ALA A 273 -12.51 -40.34 -20.24
C ALA A 273 -11.37 -40.39 -21.26
N LEU A 274 -11.42 -39.52 -22.27
CA LEU A 274 -10.35 -39.38 -23.27
C LEU A 274 -9.16 -38.62 -22.70
N VAL A 275 -7.98 -39.26 -22.73
CA VAL A 275 -6.70 -38.71 -22.26
C VAL A 275 -5.80 -38.44 -23.46
N TYR A 276 -5.45 -37.17 -23.67
CA TYR A 276 -4.42 -36.77 -24.63
C TYR A 276 -3.05 -37.15 -24.08
N LYS A 277 -2.28 -37.93 -24.85
CA LYS A 277 -1.13 -38.69 -24.32
C LYS A 277 0.22 -37.96 -24.38
N LEU A 278 0.29 -36.77 -24.98
CA LEU A 278 1.54 -36.03 -25.20
C LEU A 278 1.40 -34.55 -24.86
N LEU A 279 2.48 -33.97 -24.32
CA LEU A 279 2.53 -32.57 -23.87
C LEU A 279 2.47 -31.56 -25.05
N LYS A 280 2.96 -31.94 -26.22
CA LYS A 280 2.75 -31.24 -27.51
C LYS A 280 2.07 -32.21 -28.48
N ASP A 281 0.74 -32.22 -28.44
CA ASP A 281 -0.11 -32.98 -29.35
C ASP A 281 -0.50 -32.08 -30.55
N PRO A 282 -0.27 -32.51 -31.83
CA PRO A 282 -0.62 -31.70 -33.00
C PRO A 282 -2.11 -31.37 -33.15
N SER A 283 -3.00 -32.13 -32.50
CA SER A 283 -4.44 -31.88 -32.46
C SER A 283 -4.86 -30.90 -31.36
N MET A 284 -3.92 -30.46 -30.51
CA MET A 284 -4.21 -29.51 -29.42
C MET A 284 -4.42 -28.09 -29.99
N PRO A 285 -5.49 -27.36 -29.58
CA PRO A 285 -5.71 -25.99 -30.06
C PRO A 285 -4.54 -25.05 -29.73
N LYS A 286 -4.11 -24.23 -30.70
CA LYS A 286 -3.08 -23.20 -30.48
C LYS A 286 -3.50 -22.26 -29.34
N GLY A 287 -2.63 -22.10 -28.34
CA GLY A 287 -2.81 -21.18 -27.21
C GLY A 287 -2.80 -21.80 -25.81
N ARG A 288 -2.70 -23.14 -25.65
CA ARG A 288 -2.69 -23.82 -24.33
C ARG A 288 -1.32 -24.31 -23.83
N TRP A 289 -0.22 -23.75 -24.34
CA TRP A 289 1.15 -24.02 -23.89
C TRP A 289 1.84 -22.68 -23.54
N ASN A 290 2.46 -22.56 -22.36
CA ASN A 290 3.28 -21.40 -22.00
C ASN A 290 4.69 -21.55 -22.59
N HIS A 291 5.16 -20.59 -23.38
CA HIS A 291 6.34 -20.81 -24.22
C HIS A 291 7.69 -20.54 -23.52
N ASP A 292 7.68 -19.87 -22.35
CA ASP A 292 8.89 -19.22 -21.81
C ASP A 292 9.52 -19.86 -20.55
N ASP A 293 8.77 -20.52 -19.65
CA ASP A 293 9.28 -20.98 -18.34
C ASP A 293 9.23 -22.51 -18.08
N GLN A 294 8.49 -23.25 -18.90
CA GLN A 294 8.24 -24.70 -18.79
C GLN A 294 7.65 -25.18 -17.44
N ARG A 295 6.97 -24.34 -16.63
CA ARG A 295 6.38 -24.75 -15.33
C ARG A 295 4.96 -24.21 -15.05
N HIS A 296 4.49 -24.50 -13.83
CA HIS A 296 3.09 -24.73 -13.46
C HIS A 296 2.85 -24.30 -11.98
N LEU A 297 1.70 -23.72 -11.57
CA LEU A 297 0.54 -23.27 -12.37
C LEU A 297 -0.37 -22.19 -11.74
N CYS A 298 -0.22 -21.83 -10.45
CA CYS A 298 -1.05 -20.83 -9.75
C CYS A 298 -0.29 -19.52 -9.54
N GLY A 299 -0.91 -18.41 -9.95
CA GLY A 299 -0.54 -17.03 -9.67
C GLY A 299 -1.84 -16.21 -9.68
N ALA A 300 -1.78 -14.95 -9.25
CA ALA A 300 -2.96 -14.08 -9.16
C ALA A 300 -3.76 -14.05 -10.49
N TYR A 301 -5.09 -13.85 -10.37
CA TYR A 301 -6.05 -13.77 -11.48
C TYR A 301 -6.19 -15.05 -12.34
N ARG A 302 -6.34 -16.23 -11.70
CA ARG A 302 -6.54 -17.54 -12.38
C ARG A 302 -7.55 -18.44 -11.66
N ASP A 303 -8.68 -17.85 -11.30
CA ASP A 303 -9.55 -18.30 -10.19
C ASP A 303 -10.41 -19.55 -10.48
N ASN A 304 -10.26 -20.13 -11.67
CA ASN A 304 -10.97 -21.33 -12.12
C ASN A 304 -10.06 -22.60 -12.13
N ARG A 305 -9.12 -22.71 -11.18
CA ARG A 305 -8.32 -23.93 -10.94
C ARG A 305 -8.69 -24.60 -9.61
N VAL A 306 -8.73 -25.94 -9.61
CA VAL A 306 -8.94 -26.73 -8.39
C VAL A 306 -7.61 -26.98 -7.68
N VAL A 307 -7.48 -26.48 -6.45
CA VAL A 307 -6.32 -26.68 -5.55
C VAL A 307 -6.71 -27.63 -4.39
N PRO A 308 -5.85 -28.59 -3.97
CA PRO A 308 -6.13 -29.55 -2.89
C PRO A 308 -6.14 -28.93 -1.48
N TYR A 309 -6.69 -29.68 -0.51
CA TYR A 309 -6.69 -29.35 0.92
C TYR A 309 -5.51 -30.03 1.65
N GLU A 310 -4.70 -29.26 2.38
CA GLU A 310 -3.46 -29.72 3.04
C GLU A 310 -3.29 -29.08 4.43
N GLY A 311 -2.81 -29.84 5.43
CA GLY A 311 -2.51 -29.33 6.78
C GLY A 311 -2.87 -30.28 7.94
N ILE A 312 -2.78 -29.79 9.17
CA ILE A 312 -3.32 -30.41 10.39
C ILE A 312 -4.80 -30.05 10.51
N LEU A 313 -5.67 -31.03 10.70
CA LEU A 313 -7.10 -30.79 10.91
C LEU A 313 -7.35 -30.03 12.20
N VAL A 314 -8.05 -28.90 12.11
CA VAL A 314 -8.30 -28.00 13.25
C VAL A 314 -9.13 -28.70 14.31
N GLY A 315 -10.12 -29.49 13.91
CA GLY A 315 -10.96 -30.28 14.81
C GLY A 315 -10.24 -31.44 15.52
N ASP A 316 -9.01 -31.77 15.10
CA ASP A 316 -8.15 -32.78 15.74
C ASP A 316 -7.09 -32.15 16.67
N MET A 317 -6.96 -30.83 16.69
CA MET A 317 -6.08 -30.12 17.63
C MET A 317 -6.66 -30.16 19.06
N ALA A 318 -5.83 -30.07 20.10
CA ALA A 318 -6.33 -30.01 21.49
C ALA A 318 -7.21 -28.75 21.70
N PRO A 319 -8.15 -28.67 22.67
CA PRO A 319 -9.06 -27.53 22.80
C PRO A 319 -8.37 -26.15 22.82
N ALA A 320 -7.22 -26.00 23.48
CA ALA A 320 -6.43 -24.76 23.46
C ALA A 320 -5.74 -24.46 22.10
N GLN A 321 -5.46 -25.50 21.31
CA GLN A 321 -4.91 -25.40 19.95
C GLN A 321 -6.02 -25.16 18.90
N GLN A 322 -7.20 -25.75 19.12
CA GLN A 322 -8.46 -25.42 18.45
C GLN A 322 -8.82 -23.95 18.69
N ASP A 323 -8.71 -23.46 19.93
CA ASP A 323 -8.88 -22.04 20.23
C ASP A 323 -7.80 -21.19 19.56
N LEU A 324 -6.55 -21.63 19.48
CA LEU A 324 -5.50 -20.93 18.73
C LEU A 324 -5.83 -20.81 17.24
N VAL A 325 -6.25 -21.88 16.58
CA VAL A 325 -6.63 -21.78 15.15
C VAL A 325 -8.02 -21.14 14.95
N SER A 326 -8.90 -21.22 15.96
CA SER A 326 -10.10 -20.38 16.02
C SER A 326 -9.73 -18.91 16.04
N GLN A 327 -8.78 -18.52 16.89
CA GLN A 327 -8.27 -17.16 16.99
C GLN A 327 -7.62 -16.75 15.67
N ILE A 328 -6.78 -17.58 15.06
CA ILE A 328 -6.17 -17.27 13.76
C ILE A 328 -7.25 -17.10 12.67
N MET A 329 -8.24 -17.99 12.56
CA MET A 329 -9.34 -17.82 11.60
C MET A 329 -10.25 -16.64 11.92
N ASP A 330 -10.47 -16.35 13.19
CA ASP A 330 -11.21 -15.18 13.65
C ASP A 330 -10.43 -13.89 13.33
N GLN A 331 -9.08 -13.94 13.31
CA GLN A 331 -8.28 -12.87 12.72
C GLN A 331 -8.55 -12.75 11.20
N TYR A 332 -8.52 -13.85 10.44
CA TYR A 332 -8.78 -13.79 9.00
C TYR A 332 -10.25 -13.49 8.63
N LEU A 333 -11.18 -13.69 9.56
CA LEU A 333 -12.58 -13.28 9.48
C LEU A 333 -12.87 -11.99 10.25
N LEU A 334 -11.85 -11.20 10.63
CA LEU A 334 -12.06 -9.98 11.41
C LEU A 334 -13.04 -9.01 10.67
N TYR A 335 -13.08 -9.05 9.33
CA TYR A 335 -13.91 -8.21 8.44
C TYR A 335 -15.38 -8.66 8.24
N LEU A 336 -16.00 -9.46 9.13
CA LEU A 336 -17.43 -9.85 9.03
C LEU A 336 -18.29 -9.37 10.22
N PRO A 337 -19.55 -8.87 10.02
CA PRO A 337 -20.44 -8.33 11.07
C PRO A 337 -20.76 -9.35 12.17
N GLU A 338 -21.09 -8.95 13.40
CA GLU A 338 -20.98 -9.86 14.56
C GLU A 338 -21.73 -11.16 14.39
N GLN A 339 -23.03 -11.14 14.07
CA GLN A 339 -23.77 -12.39 13.91
C GLN A 339 -23.49 -13.07 12.57
N ALA A 340 -23.15 -12.34 11.51
CA ALA A 340 -22.68 -12.93 10.27
C ALA A 340 -21.36 -13.69 10.48
N ARG A 341 -20.42 -13.13 11.24
CA ARG A 341 -19.21 -13.79 11.71
C ARG A 341 -19.52 -14.89 12.67
N LEU A 342 -20.30 -14.68 13.73
CA LEU A 342 -20.59 -15.73 14.69
C LEU A 342 -21.25 -16.90 13.96
N ALA A 343 -22.16 -16.67 13.00
CA ALA A 343 -22.67 -17.70 12.11
C ALA A 343 -21.61 -18.29 11.17
N ARG A 344 -20.65 -17.50 10.67
CA ARG A 344 -19.56 -17.97 9.79
C ARG A 344 -18.46 -18.71 10.53
N MET A 345 -18.18 -18.36 11.78
CA MET A 345 -17.29 -19.01 12.73
C MET A 345 -17.97 -20.21 13.35
N GLU A 346 -19.27 -20.21 13.62
CA GLU A 346 -20.02 -21.42 13.95
C GLU A 346 -20.07 -22.37 12.75
N GLN A 347 -20.20 -21.86 11.51
CA GLN A 347 -19.97 -22.70 10.31
C GLN A 347 -18.53 -23.22 10.26
N VAL A 348 -17.52 -22.36 10.35
CA VAL A 348 -16.11 -22.75 10.28
C VAL A 348 -15.72 -23.73 11.40
N LYS A 349 -16.20 -23.53 12.64
CA LYS A 349 -16.10 -24.45 13.78
C LYS A 349 -16.84 -25.75 13.53
N ALA A 350 -18.07 -25.69 13.05
CA ALA A 350 -18.81 -26.87 12.61
C ALA A 350 -18.07 -27.62 11.49
N TRP A 351 -17.27 -26.93 10.68
CA TRP A 351 -16.39 -27.49 9.65
C TRP A 351 -14.91 -27.64 10.09
N TYR A 352 -14.56 -27.53 11.38
CA TYR A 352 -13.17 -27.77 11.85
C TYR A 352 -12.72 -29.20 11.59
N HIS A 353 -13.65 -30.14 11.53
CA HIS A 353 -13.43 -31.53 11.14
C HIS A 353 -13.17 -31.73 9.63
N GLU A 354 -13.27 -30.68 8.81
CA GLU A 354 -12.82 -30.65 7.40
C GLU A 354 -11.91 -29.43 7.09
N THR A 355 -11.45 -28.69 8.11
CA THR A 355 -10.61 -27.50 7.93
C THR A 355 -9.18 -27.77 8.36
N TYR A 356 -8.22 -27.43 7.50
CA TYR A 356 -6.82 -27.84 7.61
C TYR A 356 -5.90 -26.63 7.82
N PHE A 357 -5.10 -26.61 8.88
CA PHE A 357 -4.01 -25.65 9.13
C PHE A 357 -2.65 -26.31 8.85
N CYS A 358 -2.04 -26.01 7.71
CA CYS A 358 -0.68 -26.40 7.36
C CYS A 358 0.32 -25.34 7.83
N TRP A 359 1.50 -25.75 8.29
CA TRP A 359 2.68 -24.89 8.46
C TRP A 359 3.90 -25.66 7.91
N ILE A 360 4.77 -24.96 7.19
CA ILE A 360 5.85 -25.50 6.34
C ILE A 360 7.07 -24.60 6.53
N GLY A 361 8.20 -25.15 6.98
CA GLY A 361 9.38 -24.35 7.31
C GLY A 361 9.51 -24.14 8.82
N GLY A 362 10.44 -23.26 9.22
CA GLY A 362 10.86 -23.15 10.62
C GLY A 362 9.86 -22.41 11.53
N PHE A 363 10.25 -22.27 12.78
CA PHE A 363 9.38 -21.76 13.86
C PHE A 363 10.13 -20.89 14.87
N GLY A 364 11.45 -20.73 14.72
CA GLY A 364 12.22 -19.67 15.36
C GLY A 364 11.90 -18.32 14.72
N ASN A 365 12.09 -17.23 15.47
CA ASN A 365 11.66 -15.89 15.06
C ASN A 365 12.27 -15.39 13.74
N GLU A 366 13.38 -15.94 13.27
CA GLU A 366 14.07 -15.56 12.02
C GLU A 366 13.96 -16.65 10.92
N ASP A 367 13.31 -17.78 11.20
CA ASP A 367 13.27 -18.92 10.29
C ASP A 367 12.35 -18.68 9.09
N ALA A 368 12.72 -19.21 7.93
CA ALA A 368 11.87 -19.19 6.75
C ALA A 368 10.68 -20.18 6.88
N PHE A 369 9.44 -19.71 6.73
CA PHE A 369 8.22 -20.52 6.86
C PHE A 369 7.07 -20.12 5.93
N TYR A 370 6.03 -20.93 5.88
CA TYR A 370 4.78 -20.72 5.18
C TYR A 370 3.65 -21.47 5.88
N TYR A 371 2.47 -20.88 6.05
CA TYR A 371 1.31 -21.56 6.61
C TYR A 371 0.03 -21.27 5.82
N ARG A 372 -0.93 -22.18 5.94
CA ARG A 372 -2.06 -22.30 5.01
C ARG A 372 -3.26 -22.86 5.76
N ILE A 373 -4.37 -22.16 5.77
CA ILE A 373 -5.60 -22.55 6.46
C ILE A 373 -6.70 -22.79 5.42
N GLN A 374 -6.94 -24.04 5.08
CA GLN A 374 -7.89 -24.41 4.04
C GLN A 374 -9.15 -25.04 4.66
N SER A 375 -10.23 -24.26 4.70
CA SER A 375 -11.58 -24.65 5.13
C SER A 375 -12.50 -24.91 3.92
N PRO A 376 -13.58 -25.71 4.07
CA PRO A 376 -14.67 -25.73 3.10
C PRO A 376 -15.39 -24.38 2.95
N VAL A 377 -15.14 -23.45 3.89
CA VAL A 377 -15.84 -22.18 4.06
C VAL A 377 -14.98 -20.93 3.73
N ILE A 378 -13.64 -21.06 3.77
CA ILE A 378 -12.62 -20.01 3.56
C ILE A 378 -11.24 -20.65 3.29
N ILE A 379 -10.36 -20.04 2.48
CA ILE A 379 -8.94 -20.43 2.35
C ILE A 379 -8.02 -19.24 2.67
N VAL A 380 -6.92 -19.51 3.38
CA VAL A 380 -5.91 -18.56 3.82
C VAL A 380 -4.51 -19.15 3.56
N GLU A 381 -3.54 -18.35 3.14
CA GLU A 381 -2.14 -18.74 2.88
C GLU A 381 -1.17 -17.58 3.25
N PHE A 382 0.05 -17.88 3.73
CA PHE A 382 0.99 -16.90 4.29
C PHE A 382 2.43 -17.41 4.16
N ASP A 383 3.40 -16.64 3.65
CA ASP A 383 4.84 -16.99 3.57
C ASP A 383 5.83 -15.97 4.13
N HIS A 384 6.99 -16.52 4.47
CA HIS A 384 8.17 -15.94 5.05
C HIS A 384 9.39 -16.65 4.42
N HIS A 385 9.73 -16.37 3.16
CA HIS A 385 10.87 -16.98 2.46
C HIS A 385 11.82 -15.92 1.86
N SER A 386 13.03 -16.33 1.45
CA SER A 386 13.97 -15.49 0.68
C SER A 386 14.04 -15.90 -0.80
N GLY A 387 14.33 -14.92 -1.68
CA GLY A 387 14.83 -15.13 -3.04
C GLY A 387 13.98 -15.91 -4.04
N VAL A 388 12.85 -15.35 -4.52
CA VAL A 388 12.25 -15.76 -5.81
C VAL A 388 11.73 -14.58 -6.65
N PHE A 389 11.11 -13.57 -6.03
CA PHE A 389 10.54 -12.40 -6.74
C PHE A 389 11.15 -11.04 -6.36
N LEU A 390 12.00 -11.00 -5.32
CA LEU A 390 12.72 -9.80 -4.87
C LEU A 390 14.12 -10.20 -4.39
N THR A 391 15.10 -9.33 -4.61
CA THR A 391 16.57 -9.51 -4.46
C THR A 391 17.09 -9.58 -3.01
N ASN A 392 16.33 -10.17 -2.09
CA ASN A 392 16.77 -10.33 -0.70
C ASN A 392 17.65 -11.57 -0.49
N GLU A 393 18.80 -11.39 0.15
CA GLU A 393 19.66 -12.49 0.61
C GLU A 393 19.08 -13.23 1.84
N GLU A 394 18.28 -12.56 2.69
CA GLU A 394 17.67 -13.15 3.90
C GLU A 394 16.11 -13.11 3.92
N PRO A 395 15.43 -14.01 4.67
CA PRO A 395 13.97 -14.15 4.67
C PRO A 395 13.23 -12.94 5.26
N ALA A 396 12.04 -12.60 4.72
CA ALA A 396 11.24 -11.46 5.17
C ALA A 396 9.84 -11.87 5.67
N LYS A 397 9.33 -11.18 6.70
CA LYS A 397 8.21 -11.61 7.57
C LYS A 397 6.78 -11.24 7.12
N PHE A 398 6.57 -10.75 5.89
CA PHE A 398 5.41 -9.89 5.59
C PHE A 398 4.57 -10.26 4.34
N HIS A 399 4.54 -11.52 3.88
CA HIS A 399 3.85 -11.91 2.63
C HIS A 399 2.61 -12.80 2.89
N ILE A 400 1.44 -12.43 2.36
CA ILE A 400 0.14 -13.10 2.64
C ILE A 400 -0.70 -13.25 1.37
N HIS A 401 -1.40 -14.38 1.21
CA HIS A 401 -2.36 -14.67 0.14
C HIS A 401 -3.67 -15.21 0.73
N THR A 402 -4.81 -14.52 0.59
CA THR A 402 -6.11 -14.98 1.10
C THR A 402 -7.12 -15.16 -0.03
N LEU A 403 -7.95 -16.21 0.01
CA LEU A 403 -8.93 -16.55 -1.04
C LEU A 403 -10.20 -17.19 -0.43
N LEU A 404 -11.34 -16.49 -0.46
CA LEU A 404 -12.54 -16.95 0.24
C LEU A 404 -13.40 -17.89 -0.65
N ARG A 405 -13.37 -19.21 -0.40
CA ARG A 405 -14.24 -20.16 -1.11
C ARG A 405 -15.71 -20.04 -0.67
N THR A 406 -16.52 -19.33 -1.44
CA THR A 406 -17.98 -19.46 -1.42
C THR A 406 -18.46 -20.45 -2.49
N PRO A 407 -19.59 -21.18 -2.30
CA PRO A 407 -20.14 -22.08 -3.33
C PRO A 407 -20.59 -21.39 -4.62
N ASN A 408 -20.60 -20.05 -4.67
CA ASN A 408 -21.26 -19.22 -5.69
C ASN A 408 -20.33 -18.23 -6.40
N GLY A 409 -19.01 -18.21 -6.13
CA GLY A 409 -18.04 -17.39 -6.87
C GLY A 409 -18.09 -15.90 -6.52
N GLY A 410 -17.66 -15.54 -5.31
CA GLY A 410 -17.47 -14.15 -4.90
C GLY A 410 -16.79 -14.04 -3.53
N ASP A 411 -15.98 -12.99 -3.38
CA ASP A 411 -15.23 -12.65 -2.17
C ASP A 411 -16.12 -11.99 -1.09
N TYR A 412 -15.64 -12.05 0.16
CA TYR A 412 -16.11 -11.38 1.39
C TYR A 412 -17.59 -10.94 1.51
N GLY A 413 -18.33 -11.66 2.37
CA GLY A 413 -19.36 -11.09 3.29
C GLY A 413 -20.73 -10.65 2.74
N MET A 414 -20.82 -10.06 1.56
CA MET A 414 -22.02 -9.32 1.11
C MET A 414 -23.27 -10.19 0.90
N ALA A 415 -23.13 -11.48 0.57
CA ALA A 415 -24.24 -12.35 0.15
C ALA A 415 -25.20 -12.82 1.27
N LEU A 416 -24.90 -12.56 2.55
CA LEU A 416 -25.73 -13.01 3.70
C LEU A 416 -26.51 -11.87 4.37
N ARG A 417 -26.19 -10.61 4.05
CA ARG A 417 -26.78 -9.40 4.66
C ARG A 417 -28.32 -9.30 4.55
N PRO A 418 -28.99 -9.74 3.46
CA PRO A 418 -30.46 -9.60 3.32
C PRO A 418 -31.33 -10.62 4.08
N LEU A 419 -30.73 -11.61 4.76
CA LEU A 419 -31.47 -12.78 5.30
C LEU A 419 -31.78 -12.70 6.81
N MET A 420 -31.49 -11.58 7.47
CA MET A 420 -31.66 -11.41 8.92
C MET A 420 -32.27 -10.04 9.24
N GLU A 421 -33.56 -10.01 9.61
CA GLU A 421 -34.23 -8.78 10.07
C GLU A 421 -33.96 -8.51 11.57
N GLY A 422 -33.77 -7.23 11.93
CA GLY A 422 -34.05 -6.73 13.28
C GLY A 422 -32.93 -6.70 14.33
N MET A 423 -31.65 -6.91 13.98
CA MET A 423 -30.52 -6.74 14.91
C MET A 423 -29.32 -6.04 14.26
N GLU A 424 -28.72 -5.07 14.95
CA GLU A 424 -27.38 -4.56 14.63
C GLU A 424 -26.33 -5.66 14.83
N GLN A 425 -25.23 -5.61 14.07
CA GLN A 425 -24.18 -6.64 14.08
C GLN A 425 -22.78 -6.02 13.97
N GLY A 426 -21.95 -6.16 15.01
CA GLY A 426 -20.58 -5.63 15.12
C GLY A 426 -19.46 -6.47 14.46
N PHE A 427 -18.80 -5.98 13.41
CA PHE A 427 -17.68 -6.69 12.74
C PHE A 427 -16.54 -7.03 13.70
N VAL A 428 -15.58 -7.93 13.48
CA VAL A 428 -14.47 -8.08 14.48
C VAL A 428 -13.49 -6.92 14.51
N TRP A 429 -13.42 -6.07 13.50
CA TRP A 429 -12.79 -4.77 13.76
C TRP A 429 -13.59 -4.00 14.80
N GLU A 430 -14.93 -4.08 14.75
CA GLU A 430 -15.81 -3.67 15.85
C GLU A 430 -15.78 -4.61 17.07
N VAL A 431 -15.26 -5.84 17.01
CA VAL A 431 -14.98 -6.72 18.17
C VAL A 431 -13.46 -6.74 18.49
N SER A 432 -12.75 -5.77 17.95
CA SER A 432 -11.50 -5.18 18.46
C SER A 432 -11.77 -3.75 18.96
N ARG A 433 -12.99 -3.24 18.72
CA ARG A 433 -13.68 -2.25 19.55
C ARG A 433 -14.40 -2.90 20.74
N HIS A 434 -15.02 -4.09 20.59
CA HIS A 434 -15.85 -4.78 21.62
C HIS A 434 -15.28 -6.09 22.24
N SER A 435 -14.27 -6.74 21.65
CA SER A 435 -13.49 -7.83 22.30
C SER A 435 -11.99 -7.81 21.96
N ARG A 436 -11.40 -6.60 21.80
CA ARG A 436 -10.34 -6.32 22.77
C ARG A 436 -10.96 -6.69 24.09
N SER A 437 -10.37 -7.59 24.87
CA SER A 437 -10.69 -7.60 26.29
C SER A 437 -10.57 -6.15 26.68
N HIS A 438 -11.71 -5.51 26.92
CA HIS A 438 -11.76 -4.11 27.26
C HIS A 438 -11.08 -4.12 28.62
N ARG A 439 -9.78 -3.93 28.58
CA ARG A 439 -8.74 -4.28 29.55
C ARG A 439 -7.49 -3.66 28.95
N ASP A 440 -7.06 -2.52 29.48
CA ASP A 440 -5.66 -2.13 29.30
C ASP A 440 -4.76 -3.20 29.98
N LYS A 441 -3.45 -2.96 30.03
CA LYS A 441 -2.50 -3.87 30.71
C LYS A 441 -2.87 -4.16 32.18
N SER A 442 -3.74 -3.35 32.81
CA SER A 442 -4.29 -3.53 34.15
C SER A 442 -5.47 -4.51 34.26
N GLY A 443 -6.29 -4.67 33.21
CA GLY A 443 -7.48 -5.51 33.25
C GLY A 443 -8.87 -4.84 33.29
N MET A 444 -9.04 -3.56 32.94
CA MET A 444 -10.34 -2.81 33.02
C MET A 444 -10.99 -2.41 31.67
N THR A 445 -12.34 -2.44 31.58
CA THR A 445 -13.08 -2.06 30.35
C THR A 445 -12.89 -0.63 29.87
N PHE A 446 -13.15 -0.34 28.59
CA PHE A 446 -13.09 1.05 28.13
C PHE A 446 -14.20 1.86 28.81
N GLU A 447 -15.35 1.26 29.13
CA GLU A 447 -16.38 1.88 29.98
C GLU A 447 -16.04 1.87 31.48
N GLU A 448 -15.15 1.00 31.96
CA GLU A 448 -14.61 1.04 33.32
C GLU A 448 -13.53 2.14 33.42
N LEU A 449 -12.56 2.18 32.51
CA LEU A 449 -11.56 3.24 32.34
C LEU A 449 -12.23 4.61 32.16
N LEU A 450 -13.31 4.70 31.40
CA LEU A 450 -14.11 5.92 31.26
C LEU A 450 -14.75 6.40 32.58
N LYS A 451 -14.92 5.51 33.57
CA LYS A 451 -15.37 5.87 34.93
C LYS A 451 -14.19 6.22 35.85
N GLU A 452 -13.01 5.66 35.62
CA GLU A 452 -11.77 5.93 36.37
C GLU A 452 -11.03 7.20 35.91
N LEU A 453 -11.33 7.69 34.70
CA LEU A 453 -10.83 8.95 34.14
C LEU A 453 -11.55 10.16 34.76
N THR A 454 -10.80 11.15 35.25
CA THR A 454 -11.35 12.45 35.64
C THR A 454 -11.83 13.25 34.42
N LEU A 455 -12.60 14.33 34.63
CA LEU A 455 -13.04 15.21 33.53
C LEU A 455 -11.86 15.82 32.77
N GLU A 456 -10.78 16.17 33.47
CA GLU A 456 -9.54 16.69 32.90
C GLU A 456 -8.81 15.61 32.08
N GLU A 457 -8.72 14.38 32.58
CA GLU A 457 -8.10 13.26 31.86
C GLU A 457 -8.92 12.88 30.61
N LYS A 458 -10.25 12.88 30.70
CA LYS A 458 -11.18 12.73 29.56
C LYS A 458 -10.93 13.79 28.49
N VAL A 459 -10.93 15.06 28.88
CA VAL A 459 -10.72 16.18 27.95
C VAL A 459 -9.31 16.16 27.36
N THR A 460 -8.31 15.72 28.10
CA THR A 460 -6.92 15.57 27.63
C THR A 460 -6.83 14.61 26.44
N LEU A 461 -7.51 13.46 26.50
CA LEU A 461 -7.55 12.46 25.42
C LEU A 461 -8.21 12.97 24.12
N LEU A 462 -8.94 14.09 24.15
CA LEU A 462 -9.56 14.73 22.99
C LEU A 462 -8.67 15.79 22.31
N SER A 463 -7.38 15.83 22.66
CA SER A 463 -6.43 16.83 22.15
C SER A 463 -5.03 16.26 21.84
N GLY A 464 -4.40 16.86 20.84
CA GLY A 464 -2.97 16.85 20.62
C GLY A 464 -2.21 17.38 21.83
N ARG A 465 -1.06 16.78 22.14
CA ARG A 465 -0.06 17.35 23.06
C ARG A 465 1.08 18.04 22.31
N ASP A 466 1.31 17.64 21.05
CA ASP A 466 2.36 18.12 20.16
C ASP A 466 1.96 17.92 18.69
N PHE A 467 2.72 18.51 17.77
CA PHE A 467 2.54 18.46 16.31
C PHE A 467 2.46 17.06 15.69
N SER A 468 2.68 15.99 16.45
CA SER A 468 2.70 14.61 15.96
C SER A 468 2.04 13.61 16.90
N THR A 469 1.49 14.05 18.04
CA THR A 469 1.02 13.12 19.09
C THR A 469 -0.24 13.60 19.78
N ALA A 470 -1.28 12.77 19.78
CA ALA A 470 -2.44 12.89 20.67
C ALA A 470 -2.08 12.43 22.09
N ALA A 471 -2.65 13.08 23.10
CA ALA A 471 -2.30 12.82 24.49
C ALA A 471 -2.69 11.40 24.96
N GLY A 472 -2.09 10.97 26.08
CA GLY A 472 -2.42 9.73 26.80
C GLY A 472 -2.50 10.00 28.30
N VAL A 473 -2.83 8.98 29.09
CA VAL A 473 -3.00 9.09 30.55
C VAL A 473 -2.16 8.01 31.25
N GLU A 474 -0.96 8.40 31.68
CA GLU A 474 0.07 7.51 32.24
C GLU A 474 -0.41 6.76 33.50
N ARG A 475 -1.14 7.44 34.39
CA ARG A 475 -1.69 6.89 35.64
C ARG A 475 -2.56 5.64 35.42
N LEU A 476 -3.26 5.59 34.29
CA LEU A 476 -4.14 4.49 33.88
C LEU A 476 -3.54 3.63 32.77
N GLY A 477 -2.24 3.78 32.48
CA GLY A 477 -1.53 2.99 31.48
C GLY A 477 -1.97 3.25 30.03
N ILE A 478 -2.73 4.32 29.76
CA ILE A 478 -3.23 4.69 28.42
C ILE A 478 -2.11 5.39 27.65
N PRO A 479 -1.51 4.76 26.61
CA PRO A 479 -0.42 5.37 25.87
C PRO A 479 -0.91 6.47 24.91
N PRO A 480 -0.07 7.49 24.63
CA PRO A 480 -0.34 8.48 23.60
C PRO A 480 -0.32 7.87 22.19
N ILE A 481 -1.02 8.51 21.24
CA ILE A 481 -1.12 8.06 19.85
C ILE A 481 -0.30 9.00 18.96
N ARG A 482 0.65 8.47 18.19
CA ARG A 482 1.41 9.23 17.20
C ARG A 482 0.74 9.20 15.83
N VAL A 483 0.63 10.39 15.24
CA VAL A 483 0.18 10.64 13.88
C VAL A 483 1.36 11.12 13.02
N ALA A 484 1.33 10.84 11.71
CA ALA A 484 2.36 11.34 10.78
C ALA A 484 1.83 11.59 9.36
N ASP A 485 2.19 12.73 8.78
CA ASP A 485 2.24 12.93 7.32
C ASP A 485 3.38 12.10 6.70
N SER A 486 3.51 11.89 5.39
CA SER A 486 2.60 12.18 4.28
C SER A 486 2.56 10.99 3.30
N VAL A 487 1.69 11.05 2.28
CA VAL A 487 1.56 9.99 1.26
C VAL A 487 2.79 9.93 0.32
N SER A 488 3.61 10.99 0.32
CA SER A 488 4.86 11.09 -0.43
C SER A 488 6.09 10.67 0.40
N GLY A 489 5.88 10.20 1.63
CA GLY A 489 6.93 9.74 2.56
C GLY A 489 6.59 10.07 4.01
N ILE A 490 6.78 9.12 4.93
CA ILE A 490 6.41 9.35 6.33
C ILE A 490 7.42 10.25 7.04
N ARG A 491 6.96 11.45 7.42
CA ARG A 491 7.68 12.46 8.19
C ARG A 491 7.95 11.95 9.62
N PRO A 492 9.15 12.20 10.19
CA PRO A 492 9.44 11.88 11.59
C PRO A 492 8.67 12.80 12.55
N ALA A 493 8.60 12.45 13.84
CA ALA A 493 7.92 13.28 14.83
C ALA A 493 8.67 14.59 15.11
N GLY A 494 7.92 15.70 15.14
CA GLY A 494 8.44 17.05 15.37
C GLY A 494 8.51 17.89 14.09
N ILE A 495 8.38 19.21 14.26
CA ILE A 495 8.36 20.15 13.13
C ILE A 495 9.75 20.36 12.53
N GLU A 496 10.81 20.36 13.35
CA GLU A 496 12.23 20.47 12.97
C GLU A 496 12.96 19.10 12.92
N ALA A 497 12.26 18.03 12.53
CA ALA A 497 12.84 16.68 12.58
C ALA A 497 13.82 16.39 11.43
N ASP A 498 15.13 16.31 11.73
CA ASP A 498 16.21 16.04 10.75
C ASP A 498 16.27 14.59 10.22
N LEU A 499 15.49 13.66 10.77
CA LEU A 499 15.56 12.25 10.38
C LEU A 499 15.02 12.04 8.95
N THR A 500 15.79 11.38 8.09
CA THR A 500 15.37 11.15 6.70
C THR A 500 14.23 10.15 6.56
N THR A 501 13.60 10.12 5.38
CA THR A 501 12.58 9.13 5.05
C THR A 501 12.63 8.70 3.58
N ALA A 502 11.95 7.58 3.26
CA ALA A 502 11.74 7.17 1.90
C ALA A 502 10.74 8.13 1.24
N SER A 503 11.25 9.04 0.39
CA SER A 503 10.43 9.95 -0.40
C SER A 503 10.01 9.30 -1.71
N PHE A 504 8.70 9.23 -1.92
CA PHE A 504 8.01 8.74 -3.11
C PHE A 504 7.54 9.92 -3.98
N PRO A 505 7.06 9.67 -5.22
CA PRO A 505 6.43 10.70 -6.02
C PRO A 505 5.28 11.43 -5.30
N ASN A 506 4.97 12.64 -5.75
CA ASN A 506 3.79 13.35 -5.27
C ASN A 506 2.48 12.74 -5.79
N THR A 507 1.37 13.07 -5.12
CA THR A 507 0.06 12.50 -5.40
C THR A 507 -0.46 12.76 -6.82
N ALA A 508 -0.10 13.88 -7.45
CA ALA A 508 -0.45 14.13 -8.85
C ALA A 508 0.21 13.10 -9.81
N CYS A 509 1.42 12.61 -9.47
CA CYS A 509 2.07 11.52 -10.18
C CYS A 509 1.34 10.18 -9.94
N TYR A 510 0.86 9.92 -8.72
CA TYR A 510 0.03 8.75 -8.41
C TYR A 510 -1.27 8.74 -9.21
N GLY A 511 -1.95 9.88 -9.31
CA GLY A 511 -3.08 10.07 -10.22
C GLY A 511 -2.74 9.66 -11.65
N SER A 512 -1.60 10.15 -12.16
CA SER A 512 -1.13 9.81 -13.51
C SER A 512 -0.76 8.34 -13.72
N THR A 513 -0.60 7.53 -12.67
CA THR A 513 -0.38 6.08 -12.83
C THR A 513 -1.60 5.35 -13.35
N TRP A 514 -2.82 5.74 -12.94
CA TRP A 514 -4.06 4.96 -13.12
C TRP A 514 -3.92 3.50 -12.68
N ASP A 515 -3.16 3.24 -11.62
CA ASP A 515 -2.77 1.89 -11.18
C ASP A 515 -3.08 1.66 -9.69
N ALA A 516 -4.27 1.15 -9.40
CA ALA A 516 -4.71 0.87 -8.03
C ALA A 516 -3.88 -0.25 -7.37
N GLU A 517 -3.38 -1.23 -8.12
CA GLU A 517 -2.55 -2.31 -7.55
C GLU A 517 -1.20 -1.75 -7.07
N LEU A 518 -0.57 -0.89 -7.89
CA LEU A 518 0.67 -0.19 -7.54
C LEU A 518 0.50 0.72 -6.33
N LEU A 519 -0.64 1.42 -6.20
CA LEU A 519 -0.92 2.23 -5.02
C LEU A 519 -1.29 1.42 -3.77
N GLY A 520 -1.86 0.22 -3.91
CA GLY A 520 -2.00 -0.73 -2.81
C GLY A 520 -0.65 -1.18 -2.27
N ARG A 521 0.32 -1.44 -3.16
CA ARG A 521 1.72 -1.75 -2.81
C ARG A 521 2.40 -0.56 -2.10
N LEU A 522 2.18 0.66 -2.57
CA LEU A 522 2.62 1.89 -1.87
C LEU A 522 2.04 1.96 -0.45
N GLY A 523 0.74 1.69 -0.27
CA GLY A 523 0.11 1.72 1.04
C GLY A 523 0.77 0.78 2.05
N GLY A 524 1.10 -0.45 1.62
CA GLY A 524 1.83 -1.41 2.45
C GLY A 524 3.24 -0.92 2.85
N GLU A 525 3.96 -0.26 1.94
CA GLU A 525 5.28 0.32 2.23
C GLU A 525 5.18 1.57 3.12
N LEU A 526 4.17 2.43 2.94
CA LEU A 526 3.91 3.57 3.83
C LEU A 526 3.66 3.11 5.26
N ALA A 527 2.96 1.99 5.48
CA ALA A 527 2.81 1.40 6.80
C ALA A 527 4.14 0.85 7.37
N CYS A 528 5.02 0.31 6.54
CA CYS A 528 6.39 -0.05 6.96
C CYS A 528 7.18 1.19 7.41
N GLN A 529 7.14 2.28 6.64
CA GLN A 529 7.77 3.56 7.01
C GLN A 529 7.14 4.17 8.28
N ALA A 530 5.82 4.07 8.45
CA ALA A 530 5.09 4.55 9.63
C ALA A 530 5.54 3.84 10.90
N ARG A 531 5.67 2.50 10.86
CA ARG A 531 6.24 1.71 11.95
C ARG A 531 7.69 2.11 12.27
N MET A 532 8.51 2.46 11.27
CA MET A 532 9.86 2.99 11.51
C MET A 532 9.86 4.37 12.19
N LYS A 533 8.81 5.18 12.02
CA LYS A 533 8.59 6.45 12.74
C LYS A 533 7.72 6.30 14.00
N SER A 534 7.38 5.06 14.38
CA SER A 534 6.48 4.73 15.50
C SER A 534 5.10 5.41 15.42
N ALA A 535 4.63 5.73 14.22
CA ALA A 535 3.31 6.31 13.98
C ALA A 535 2.24 5.21 13.90
N GLN A 536 1.15 5.37 14.65
CA GLN A 536 0.01 4.45 14.65
C GLN A 536 -1.05 4.83 13.61
N VAL A 537 -1.13 6.12 13.25
CA VAL A 537 -2.04 6.63 12.21
C VAL A 537 -1.25 7.51 11.24
N VAL A 538 -1.48 7.35 9.94
CA VAL A 538 -0.90 8.19 8.89
C VAL A 538 -1.95 9.08 8.25
N LEU A 539 -1.62 10.36 8.06
CA LEU A 539 -2.52 11.44 7.66
C LEU A 539 -2.68 11.50 6.13
N VAL A 540 -3.13 10.37 5.57
CA VAL A 540 -3.05 10.07 4.14
C VAL A 540 -4.25 9.24 3.65
N PRO A 541 -4.54 9.25 2.34
CA PRO A 541 -4.04 10.20 1.33
C PRO A 541 -4.82 11.52 1.33
N THR A 542 -4.28 12.51 0.61
CA THR A 542 -4.97 13.79 0.36
C THR A 542 -5.79 13.67 -0.94
N ILE A 543 -7.10 13.91 -0.87
CA ILE A 543 -8.06 13.58 -1.95
C ILE A 543 -9.01 14.72 -2.32
N ASN A 544 -8.59 15.96 -2.03
CA ASN A 544 -9.20 17.17 -2.56
C ASN A 544 -9.17 17.18 -4.11
N ILE A 545 -10.05 17.96 -4.74
CA ILE A 545 -10.24 17.94 -6.19
C ILE A 545 -9.34 18.99 -6.83
N HIS A 546 -8.66 18.63 -7.93
CA HIS A 546 -7.94 19.60 -8.77
C HIS A 546 -8.96 20.52 -9.48
N ARG A 547 -9.54 21.47 -8.75
CA ARG A 547 -10.61 22.36 -9.22
C ARG A 547 -10.09 23.47 -10.13
N ASP A 548 -9.07 24.18 -9.67
CA ASP A 548 -8.42 25.29 -10.37
C ASP A 548 -6.91 24.97 -10.49
N PRO A 549 -6.28 25.19 -11.67
CA PRO A 549 -4.88 24.84 -11.89
C PRO A 549 -3.87 25.74 -11.14
N ARG A 550 -4.34 26.67 -10.30
CA ARG A 550 -3.53 27.45 -9.36
C ARG A 550 -3.44 26.86 -7.95
N GLY A 551 -4.24 25.84 -7.61
CA GLY A 551 -4.36 25.30 -6.26
C GLY A 551 -3.01 24.89 -5.65
N GLY A 552 -2.64 25.51 -4.52
CA GLY A 552 -1.32 25.35 -3.89
C GLY A 552 -0.94 23.89 -3.61
N ARG A 553 -1.93 23.07 -3.20
CA ARG A 553 -1.78 21.64 -2.86
C ARG A 553 -2.29 20.67 -3.92
N ASN A 554 -2.56 21.10 -5.15
CA ASN A 554 -2.91 20.16 -6.23
C ASN A 554 -1.79 19.11 -6.44
N PHE A 555 -0.52 19.45 -6.21
CA PHE A 555 0.58 18.48 -6.24
C PHE A 555 0.38 17.32 -5.23
N GLU A 556 -0.34 17.57 -4.13
CA GLU A 556 -0.68 16.61 -3.07
C GLU A 556 -2.03 15.91 -3.29
N CYS A 557 -2.78 16.28 -4.34
CA CYS A 557 -4.08 15.69 -4.67
C CYS A 557 -3.98 14.73 -5.87
N MET A 558 -4.91 13.78 -6.00
CA MET A 558 -4.86 12.75 -7.05
C MET A 558 -5.31 13.26 -8.44
N SER A 559 -6.48 13.87 -8.55
CA SER A 559 -7.12 14.15 -9.85
C SER A 559 -8.22 15.23 -9.77
N GLU A 560 -8.63 15.77 -10.92
CA GLU A 560 -9.90 16.49 -11.10
C GLU A 560 -11.13 15.56 -11.11
N ASP A 561 -10.92 14.24 -11.19
CA ASP A 561 -11.98 13.25 -11.25
C ASP A 561 -12.21 12.52 -9.91
N PRO A 562 -13.44 12.53 -9.37
CA PRO A 562 -13.74 11.88 -8.10
C PRO A 562 -13.65 10.35 -8.13
N LEU A 563 -13.93 9.68 -9.25
CA LEU A 563 -13.77 8.23 -9.32
C LEU A 563 -12.28 7.89 -9.24
N LEU A 564 -11.45 8.55 -10.05
CA LEU A 564 -10.01 8.32 -10.05
C LEU A 564 -9.40 8.63 -8.68
N SER A 565 -9.70 9.81 -8.11
CA SER A 565 -9.23 10.21 -6.77
C SER A 565 -9.66 9.25 -5.68
N GLY A 566 -10.95 8.90 -5.60
CA GLY A 566 -11.48 8.02 -4.55
C GLY A 566 -11.02 6.57 -4.67
N HIS A 567 -10.93 6.03 -5.89
CA HIS A 567 -10.53 4.63 -6.13
C HIS A 567 -9.04 4.41 -5.85
N LEU A 568 -8.18 5.32 -6.34
CA LEU A 568 -6.74 5.31 -6.04
C LEU A 568 -6.46 5.51 -4.55
N ALA A 569 -7.23 6.38 -3.88
CA ALA A 569 -7.13 6.58 -2.45
C ALA A 569 -7.53 5.34 -1.63
N GLY A 570 -8.59 4.64 -2.03
CA GLY A 570 -9.04 3.41 -1.38
C GLY A 570 -7.97 2.32 -1.42
N ALA A 571 -7.25 2.20 -2.54
CA ALA A 571 -6.12 1.29 -2.64
C ALA A 571 -4.99 1.62 -1.65
N VAL A 572 -4.57 2.90 -1.56
CA VAL A 572 -3.56 3.36 -0.59
C VAL A 572 -4.00 3.05 0.85
N VAL A 573 -5.23 3.41 1.22
CA VAL A 573 -5.79 3.15 2.55
C VAL A 573 -5.81 1.67 2.88
N ASN A 574 -6.29 0.84 1.95
CA ASN A 574 -6.39 -0.60 2.17
C ASN A 574 -5.00 -1.25 2.34
N GLY A 575 -4.00 -0.81 1.57
CA GLY A 575 -2.61 -1.25 1.73
C GLY A 575 -2.02 -0.88 3.10
N ILE A 576 -2.28 0.32 3.60
CA ILE A 576 -1.82 0.78 4.92
C ILE A 576 -2.48 -0.04 6.04
N GLN A 577 -3.81 -0.19 5.99
CA GLN A 577 -4.59 -0.80 7.06
C GLN A 577 -4.50 -2.33 7.08
N ALA A 578 -4.25 -2.98 5.94
CA ALA A 578 -3.84 -4.39 5.89
C ALA A 578 -2.55 -4.66 6.69
N MET A 579 -1.70 -3.64 6.86
CA MET A 579 -0.49 -3.66 7.67
C MET A 579 -0.72 -3.12 9.09
N GLY A 580 -1.98 -3.00 9.56
CA GLY A 580 -2.30 -2.66 10.96
C GLY A 580 -1.86 -1.27 11.41
N VAL A 581 -1.63 -0.34 10.48
CA VAL A 581 -1.46 1.10 10.72
C VAL A 581 -2.78 1.76 10.31
N GLY A 582 -3.28 2.74 11.06
CA GLY A 582 -4.49 3.47 10.68
C GLY A 582 -4.25 4.47 9.56
N ALA A 583 -5.22 4.64 8.66
CA ALA A 583 -5.21 5.73 7.70
C ALA A 583 -6.21 6.82 8.09
N CYS A 584 -5.84 8.08 7.88
CA CYS A 584 -6.69 9.26 8.10
C CYS A 584 -6.64 10.16 6.85
N PRO A 585 -7.49 9.89 5.84
CA PRO A 585 -7.51 10.67 4.60
C PRO A 585 -7.97 12.11 4.85
N LYS A 586 -7.49 13.04 4.03
CA LYS A 586 -7.68 14.50 4.21
C LYS A 586 -7.96 15.23 2.89
N HIS A 587 -8.53 16.44 2.88
CA HIS A 587 -9.22 17.13 3.97
C HIS A 587 -10.71 17.15 3.60
N PHE A 588 -11.56 16.58 4.45
CA PHE A 588 -12.99 16.48 4.22
C PHE A 588 -13.68 17.78 4.67
N VAL A 589 -14.21 18.62 3.78
CA VAL A 589 -14.21 18.54 2.32
C VAL A 589 -14.04 19.95 1.75
N CYS A 590 -13.69 20.05 0.46
CA CYS A 590 -13.55 21.32 -0.26
C CYS A 590 -12.41 22.25 0.20
N ASN A 591 -11.35 21.69 0.80
CA ASN A 591 -10.06 22.38 0.92
C ASN A 591 -9.32 22.38 -0.44
N ASP A 592 -9.87 23.09 -1.42
CA ASP A 592 -9.39 23.11 -2.81
C ASP A 592 -8.70 24.46 -3.17
N SER A 593 -8.39 25.30 -2.15
CA SER A 593 -7.64 26.56 -2.22
C SER A 593 -6.89 26.74 -0.89
N GLU A 594 -5.65 27.22 -0.93
CA GLU A 594 -4.85 27.48 0.28
C GLU A 594 -5.04 28.92 0.81
N THR A 595 -5.34 29.86 -0.09
CA THR A 595 -5.54 31.27 0.26
C THR A 595 -6.68 31.43 1.26
N LEU A 596 -6.36 31.88 2.49
CA LEU A 596 -7.32 32.09 3.57
C LEU A 596 -8.08 30.82 4.01
N ARG A 597 -7.48 29.62 3.88
CA ARG A 597 -8.17 28.33 4.14
C ARG A 597 -8.72 28.15 5.56
N HIS A 598 -8.14 28.83 6.56
CA HIS A 598 -8.69 28.86 7.92
C HIS A 598 -10.03 29.60 8.05
N PHE A 599 -10.49 30.31 7.02
CA PHE A 599 -11.63 31.24 7.14
C PHE A 599 -12.67 31.18 6.02
N TYR A 600 -12.38 30.58 4.86
CA TYR A 600 -13.33 30.62 3.75
C TYR A 600 -14.51 29.65 3.93
N ASP A 601 -15.70 30.14 3.60
CA ASP A 601 -16.88 29.32 3.41
C ASP A 601 -17.06 28.95 1.93
N VAL A 602 -17.46 27.70 1.67
CA VAL A 602 -17.79 27.19 0.33
C VAL A 602 -19.30 27.26 0.18
N ARG A 603 -19.80 28.10 -0.73
CA ARG A 603 -21.23 28.45 -0.83
C ARG A 603 -22.11 27.35 -1.44
N HIS A 604 -22.09 26.15 -0.86
CA HIS A 604 -22.88 24.97 -1.25
C HIS A 604 -23.42 24.27 -0.01
N SER A 605 -24.67 23.81 -0.06
CA SER A 605 -25.22 22.97 1.02
C SER A 605 -24.63 21.56 0.96
N ALA A 606 -24.69 20.83 2.09
CA ALA A 606 -24.30 19.41 2.16
C ALA A 606 -25.04 18.52 1.13
N ASP A 607 -26.19 18.98 0.65
CA ASP A 607 -27.06 18.30 -0.31
C ASP A 607 -27.05 18.95 -1.70
N SER A 608 -26.13 19.88 -1.97
CA SER A 608 -26.01 20.46 -3.31
C SER A 608 -25.45 19.45 -4.30
N ARG A 609 -25.92 19.53 -5.54
CA ARG A 609 -25.50 18.64 -6.62
C ARG A 609 -24.02 18.75 -6.93
N THR A 610 -23.48 19.98 -6.92
CA THR A 610 -22.04 20.26 -7.06
C THR A 610 -21.23 19.52 -6.00
N LEU A 611 -21.64 19.66 -4.73
CA LEU A 611 -20.94 19.02 -3.63
C LEU A 611 -21.01 17.49 -3.72
N ARG A 612 -22.17 16.96 -4.10
CA ARG A 612 -22.47 15.51 -4.16
C ARG A 612 -21.85 14.78 -5.36
N GLU A 613 -21.81 15.40 -6.55
CA GLU A 613 -21.29 14.80 -7.78
C GLU A 613 -19.78 14.96 -7.99
N VAL A 614 -19.16 15.96 -7.36
CA VAL A 614 -17.72 16.24 -7.53
C VAL A 614 -16.96 15.98 -6.23
N TYR A 615 -17.19 16.78 -5.19
CA TYR A 615 -16.28 16.83 -4.04
C TYR A 615 -16.50 15.66 -3.07
N LEU A 616 -17.75 15.44 -2.62
CA LEU A 616 -18.14 14.28 -1.80
C LEU A 616 -18.09 12.96 -2.58
N ALA A 617 -18.20 13.00 -3.92
CA ALA A 617 -18.13 11.79 -4.75
C ALA A 617 -16.79 11.04 -4.57
N ALA A 618 -15.66 11.76 -4.45
CA ALA A 618 -14.36 11.15 -4.17
C ALA A 618 -14.37 10.35 -2.85
N TRP A 619 -14.96 10.93 -1.80
CA TRP A 619 -15.12 10.29 -0.50
C TRP A 619 -16.11 9.12 -0.53
N GLN A 620 -17.17 9.19 -1.34
CA GLN A 620 -18.07 8.04 -1.56
C GLN A 620 -17.36 6.89 -2.27
N HIS A 621 -16.55 7.17 -3.29
CA HIS A 621 -15.77 6.14 -3.99
C HIS A 621 -14.73 5.49 -3.08
N LEU A 622 -14.07 6.28 -2.23
CA LEU A 622 -13.18 5.79 -1.17
C LEU A 622 -13.93 4.88 -0.17
N LEU A 623 -14.99 5.39 0.47
CA LEU A 623 -15.73 4.69 1.53
C LEU A 623 -16.49 3.44 1.04
N ARG A 624 -16.80 3.33 -0.25
CA ARG A 624 -17.30 2.09 -0.87
C ARG A 624 -16.30 0.92 -0.83
N THR A 625 -15.02 1.23 -0.70
CA THR A 625 -13.92 0.25 -0.80
C THR A 625 -13.04 0.16 0.45
N SER A 626 -13.24 1.03 1.44
CA SER A 626 -12.32 1.21 2.58
C SER A 626 -13.03 1.65 3.87
N ASP A 627 -12.79 0.93 4.96
CA ASP A 627 -13.21 1.32 6.32
C ASP A 627 -12.13 2.19 7.00
N LEU A 628 -12.29 3.51 7.03
CA LEU A 628 -11.23 4.43 7.47
C LEU A 628 -11.12 4.49 9.01
N VAL A 629 -9.88 4.47 9.55
CA VAL A 629 -9.63 4.75 10.99
C VAL A 629 -9.96 6.19 11.34
N GLY A 630 -9.54 7.15 10.52
CA GLY A 630 -9.79 8.58 10.71
C GLY A 630 -10.25 9.30 9.44
N ILE A 631 -10.82 10.49 9.61
CA ILE A 631 -11.00 11.51 8.58
C ILE A 631 -10.55 12.85 9.18
N MET A 632 -9.76 13.62 8.44
CA MET A 632 -9.36 14.98 8.84
C MET A 632 -10.34 16.02 8.28
N MET A 633 -10.91 16.86 9.15
CA MET A 633 -11.92 17.87 8.79
C MET A 633 -12.07 19.00 9.81
N ALA A 634 -12.55 20.17 9.37
CA ALA A 634 -13.05 21.23 10.26
C ALA A 634 -14.47 20.92 10.79
N GLU A 635 -14.95 21.63 11.82
CA GLU A 635 -16.30 21.41 12.36
C GLU A 635 -17.42 21.76 11.36
N ASN A 636 -18.26 20.78 11.01
CA ASN A 636 -19.46 21.02 10.22
C ASN A 636 -20.53 19.96 10.53
N ARG A 637 -21.52 20.32 11.35
CA ARG A 637 -22.55 19.36 11.84
C ARG A 637 -23.39 18.72 10.71
N PRO A 638 -23.84 19.44 9.67
CA PRO A 638 -24.51 18.82 8.51
C PRO A 638 -23.66 17.77 7.80
N LEU A 639 -22.36 18.01 7.59
CA LEU A 639 -21.45 17.05 6.95
C LEU A 639 -21.05 15.90 7.88
N MET A 640 -20.75 16.19 9.14
CA MET A 640 -20.40 15.18 10.16
C MET A 640 -21.60 14.27 10.46
N GLU A 641 -22.63 14.78 11.13
CA GLU A 641 -23.74 13.95 11.61
C GLU A 641 -24.72 13.59 10.49
N GLY A 642 -24.96 14.50 9.53
CA GLY A 642 -25.87 14.25 8.41
C GLY A 642 -25.26 13.32 7.35
N VAL A 643 -24.13 13.72 6.75
CA VAL A 643 -23.55 12.97 5.62
C VAL A 643 -22.70 11.79 6.10
N LEU A 644 -21.64 12.02 6.87
CA LEU A 644 -20.72 10.94 7.30
C LEU A 644 -21.42 9.92 8.20
N ARG A 645 -22.05 10.35 9.31
CA ARG A 645 -22.66 9.43 10.28
C ARG A 645 -23.99 8.86 9.78
N ALA A 646 -25.00 9.70 9.53
CA ALA A 646 -26.36 9.21 9.26
C ALA A 646 -26.57 8.62 7.86
N GLN A 647 -26.00 9.21 6.80
CA GLN A 647 -26.20 8.71 5.43
C GLN A 647 -25.18 7.64 5.03
N TRP A 648 -23.90 7.82 5.38
CA TRP A 648 -22.81 6.92 4.96
C TRP A 648 -22.41 5.90 6.03
N GLY A 649 -22.87 6.04 7.27
CA GLY A 649 -22.60 5.08 8.34
C GLY A 649 -21.15 5.07 8.84
N TYR A 650 -20.38 6.15 8.62
CA TYR A 650 -18.98 6.24 9.01
C TYR A 650 -18.80 6.18 10.54
N LYS A 651 -17.97 5.24 11.03
CA LYS A 651 -17.75 4.99 12.47
C LYS A 651 -16.34 5.34 12.97
N GLY A 652 -15.44 5.84 12.12
CA GLY A 652 -14.08 6.22 12.53
C GLY A 652 -13.99 7.57 13.25
N ILE A 653 -12.77 7.96 13.60
CA ILE A 653 -12.44 9.21 14.31
C ILE A 653 -12.51 10.39 13.33
N THR A 654 -13.04 11.52 13.79
CA THR A 654 -12.87 12.81 13.10
C THR A 654 -11.84 13.65 13.83
N MET A 655 -10.76 14.04 13.15
CA MET A 655 -9.72 14.92 13.71
C MET A 655 -9.72 16.26 12.99
N SER A 656 -9.33 17.33 13.70
CA SER A 656 -9.12 18.62 13.05
C SER A 656 -7.88 18.57 12.15
N ASP A 657 -7.87 19.41 11.11
CA ASP A 657 -6.59 19.91 10.61
C ASP A 657 -5.95 20.84 11.68
N TRP A 658 -4.68 21.17 11.52
CA TRP A 658 -3.92 21.96 12.48
C TRP A 658 -4.51 23.37 12.59
N PHE A 659 -4.89 23.77 13.80
CA PHE A 659 -5.50 25.08 14.10
C PHE A 659 -6.86 25.34 13.42
N ALA A 660 -7.51 24.31 12.85
CA ALA A 660 -8.82 24.43 12.20
C ALA A 660 -10.03 24.44 13.18
N VAL A 661 -9.78 24.48 14.49
CA VAL A 661 -10.80 24.55 15.54
C VAL A 661 -10.88 25.98 16.05
N HIS A 662 -12.09 26.55 16.12
CA HIS A 662 -12.26 27.96 16.50
C HIS A 662 -13.21 28.18 17.69
N ASN A 663 -13.75 27.10 18.28
CA ASN A 663 -14.71 27.18 19.39
C ASN A 663 -14.59 25.98 20.35
N THR A 664 -14.93 26.17 21.62
CA THR A 664 -14.91 25.11 22.66
C THR A 664 -16.02 24.07 22.47
N ALA A 665 -17.28 24.53 22.38
CA ALA A 665 -18.47 23.69 22.49
C ALA A 665 -19.00 23.22 21.13
N VAL A 666 -19.06 24.12 20.14
CA VAL A 666 -19.63 23.84 18.81
C VAL A 666 -18.99 22.61 18.13
N PRO A 667 -17.66 22.39 18.17
CA PRO A 667 -17.06 21.21 17.53
C PRO A 667 -17.41 19.91 18.25
N ILE A 668 -17.61 19.94 19.57
CA ILE A 668 -18.10 18.77 20.34
C ILE A 668 -19.57 18.47 19.96
N GLN A 669 -20.41 19.49 19.83
CA GLN A 669 -21.80 19.32 19.41
C GLN A 669 -21.94 18.97 17.90
N ALA A 670 -20.91 19.26 17.10
CA ALA A 670 -20.89 19.04 15.65
C ALA A 670 -20.47 17.62 15.24
N GLY A 671 -19.60 16.96 16.02
CA GLY A 671 -19.14 15.59 15.74
C GLY A 671 -17.61 15.39 15.79
N LEU A 672 -16.83 16.48 15.88
CA LEU A 672 -15.36 16.47 15.90
C LEU A 672 -14.80 15.76 17.14
N ASP A 673 -14.06 14.66 16.97
CA ASP A 673 -13.56 13.82 18.06
C ASP A 673 -12.24 14.36 18.67
N LEU A 674 -11.27 14.77 17.84
CA LEU A 674 -9.90 15.15 18.25
C LEU A 674 -9.49 16.55 17.73
N GLU A 675 -8.99 17.42 18.62
CA GLU A 675 -8.31 18.68 18.28
C GLU A 675 -6.80 18.44 18.09
N MET A 676 -6.18 18.96 17.02
CA MET A 676 -4.73 18.98 16.81
C MET A 676 -4.23 20.42 16.57
N PRO A 677 -2.99 20.78 16.97
CA PRO A 677 -1.97 19.97 17.65
C PRO A 677 -1.88 20.13 19.17
N PHE A 678 -2.60 21.10 19.76
CA PHE A 678 -2.51 21.46 21.17
C PHE A 678 -3.92 21.68 21.76
N PRO A 679 -4.11 21.62 23.09
CA PRO A 679 -5.42 21.88 23.72
C PRO A 679 -5.75 23.39 23.76
N ILE A 680 -6.04 23.99 22.59
CA ILE A 680 -6.32 25.42 22.43
C ILE A 680 -7.78 25.72 22.80
N PHE A 681 -8.71 24.89 22.33
CA PHE A 681 -10.14 24.93 22.66
C PHE A 681 -10.59 23.73 23.49
N ARG A 682 -9.76 22.69 23.62
CA ARG A 682 -9.89 21.63 24.64
C ARG A 682 -9.26 22.08 25.97
N GLY A 683 -8.76 21.13 26.77
CA GLY A 683 -8.19 21.40 28.10
C GLY A 683 -9.15 22.16 29.03
N ALA A 684 -8.60 23.10 29.81
CA ALA A 684 -9.34 23.86 30.81
C ALA A 684 -10.55 24.66 30.28
N ARG A 685 -10.63 24.94 28.97
CA ARG A 685 -11.81 25.59 28.37
C ARG A 685 -12.99 24.62 28.27
N LEU A 686 -12.75 23.40 27.77
CA LEU A 686 -13.80 22.39 27.66
C LEU A 686 -14.25 21.86 29.03
N VAL A 687 -13.33 21.72 29.99
CA VAL A 687 -13.70 21.39 31.40
C VAL A 687 -14.74 22.38 31.92
N LYS A 688 -14.48 23.68 31.83
CA LYS A 688 -15.41 24.74 32.25
C LYS A 688 -16.74 24.72 31.50
N ALA A 689 -16.72 24.46 30.19
CA ALA A 689 -17.95 24.36 29.39
C ALA A 689 -18.83 23.18 29.83
N VAL A 690 -18.23 22.05 30.24
CA VAL A 690 -18.96 20.90 30.80
C VAL A 690 -19.48 21.22 32.21
N GLU A 691 -18.68 21.85 33.07
CA GLU A 691 -19.10 22.29 34.41
C GLU A 691 -20.25 23.32 34.36
N ALA A 692 -20.26 24.19 33.36
CA ALA A 692 -21.32 25.17 33.10
C ALA A 692 -22.57 24.56 32.43
N GLY A 693 -22.51 23.30 31.98
CA GLY A 693 -23.60 22.64 31.25
C GLY A 693 -23.78 23.08 29.79
N GLU A 694 -22.80 23.79 29.21
CA GLU A 694 -22.78 24.17 27.79
C GLU A 694 -22.49 22.97 26.87
N VAL A 695 -21.74 21.99 27.37
CA VAL A 695 -21.45 20.70 26.72
C VAL A 695 -21.88 19.58 27.66
N ALA A 696 -22.62 18.60 27.16
CA ALA A 696 -23.02 17.47 27.99
C ALA A 696 -21.85 16.49 28.17
N ILE A 697 -21.63 16.00 29.40
CA ILE A 697 -20.58 15.00 29.67
C ILE A 697 -20.69 13.75 28.77
N GLY A 698 -21.91 13.36 28.38
CA GLY A 698 -22.15 12.27 27.43
C GLY A 698 -21.55 12.50 26.04
N GLU A 699 -21.44 13.75 25.57
CA GLU A 699 -20.83 14.10 24.28
C GLU A 699 -19.30 14.00 24.32
N VAL A 700 -18.70 14.23 25.49
CA VAL A 700 -17.27 14.03 25.77
C VAL A 700 -16.99 12.53 25.93
N ASP A 701 -17.78 11.83 26.74
CA ASP A 701 -17.65 10.40 27.01
C ASP A 701 -17.71 9.55 25.73
N ALA A 702 -18.65 9.85 24.82
CA ALA A 702 -18.77 9.17 23.52
C ALA A 702 -17.54 9.32 22.61
N ARG A 703 -16.73 10.37 22.79
CA ARG A 703 -15.50 10.62 22.04
C ARG A 703 -14.29 9.96 22.69
N VAL A 704 -14.19 10.07 24.01
CA VAL A 704 -13.13 9.44 24.79
C VAL A 704 -13.13 7.94 24.55
N LEU A 705 -14.31 7.32 24.46
CA LEU A 705 -14.45 5.90 24.12
C LEU A 705 -13.77 5.55 22.78
N LYS A 706 -13.99 6.32 21.71
CA LYS A 706 -13.31 6.14 20.41
C LYS A 706 -11.79 6.33 20.50
N MET A 707 -11.32 7.26 21.34
CA MET A 707 -9.88 7.51 21.53
C MET A 707 -9.19 6.37 22.29
N LEU A 708 -9.84 5.79 23.30
CA LEU A 708 -9.34 4.61 24.03
C LEU A 708 -9.18 3.38 23.12
N GLU A 709 -10.05 3.23 22.11
CA GLU A 709 -9.91 2.20 21.07
C GLU A 709 -8.65 2.39 20.19
N ALA A 710 -8.04 3.57 20.12
CA ALA A 710 -6.91 3.85 19.21
C ALA A 710 -5.50 3.76 19.85
N CYS A 711 -5.40 3.63 21.18
CA CYS A 711 -4.14 3.72 21.92
C CYS A 711 -3.23 2.46 21.83
N HIS A 712 -2.00 2.61 21.30
CA HIS A 712 -0.90 1.62 21.34
C HIS A 712 0.45 2.26 21.73
N GLY A 713 1.48 1.46 22.02
CA GLY A 713 2.79 1.96 22.48
C GLY A 713 3.67 2.61 21.39
N ILE A 714 4.53 3.54 21.81
CA ILE A 714 5.51 4.27 20.97
C ILE A 714 6.93 3.72 21.18
N SER A 715 7.74 3.68 20.11
CA SER A 715 9.17 3.31 20.13
C SER A 715 10.09 4.39 19.52
N THR A 716 11.41 4.18 19.55
CA THR A 716 12.39 5.08 18.92
C THR A 716 12.33 5.03 17.39
N GLU A 717 12.43 6.19 16.73
CA GLU A 717 12.34 6.33 15.29
C GLU A 717 13.61 5.95 14.54
N LYS A 718 13.45 5.54 13.27
CA LYS A 718 14.52 5.06 12.38
C LYS A 718 14.28 5.49 10.92
N SER A 719 15.36 5.48 10.15
CA SER A 719 15.35 5.56 8.69
C SER A 719 16.28 4.48 8.16
N ILE A 720 15.80 3.64 7.24
CA ILE A 720 16.57 2.54 6.67
C ILE A 720 16.38 2.59 5.15
N VAL A 721 17.49 2.64 4.41
CA VAL A 721 17.49 2.53 2.94
C VAL A 721 17.35 1.06 2.57
N ASN A 722 16.48 0.75 1.60
CA ASN A 722 16.14 -0.61 1.20
C ASN A 722 15.90 -0.64 -0.31
N GLU A 723 16.56 -1.57 -1.01
CA GLU A 723 16.45 -1.73 -2.47
C GLU A 723 14.99 -1.96 -2.92
N LYS A 724 14.17 -2.69 -2.14
CA LYS A 724 12.75 -2.89 -2.45
C LYS A 724 11.95 -1.59 -2.43
N THR A 725 12.19 -0.76 -1.41
CA THR A 725 11.55 0.55 -1.23
C THR A 725 11.99 1.49 -2.35
N ASN A 726 13.28 1.46 -2.73
CA ASN A 726 13.81 2.21 -3.85
C ASN A 726 13.14 1.75 -5.16
N ARG A 727 13.11 0.44 -5.41
CA ARG A 727 12.47 -0.14 -6.61
C ARG A 727 11.00 0.25 -6.73
N LEU A 728 10.24 0.25 -5.63
CA LEU A 728 8.85 0.72 -5.64
C LEU A 728 8.74 2.21 -5.92
N ALA A 729 9.61 3.06 -5.35
CA ALA A 729 9.64 4.50 -5.65
C ALA A 729 9.96 4.78 -7.13
N TRP A 730 10.88 4.01 -7.71
CA TRP A 730 11.18 4.04 -9.15
C TRP A 730 10.00 3.57 -10.00
N GLU A 731 9.31 2.49 -9.61
CA GLU A 731 8.14 1.96 -10.34
C GLU A 731 6.98 2.98 -10.33
N LEU A 732 6.70 3.60 -9.18
CA LEU A 732 5.71 4.68 -9.06
C LEU A 732 6.05 5.87 -9.97
N ALA A 733 7.31 6.34 -9.96
CA ALA A 733 7.74 7.44 -10.81
C ALA A 733 7.62 7.06 -12.30
N ALA A 734 8.18 5.92 -12.72
CA ALA A 734 8.19 5.48 -14.11
C ALA A 734 6.77 5.24 -14.67
N SER A 735 5.85 4.70 -13.85
CA SER A 735 4.44 4.47 -14.24
C SER A 735 3.57 5.72 -14.24
N GLY A 736 3.98 6.80 -13.56
CA GLY A 736 3.27 8.09 -13.49
C GLY A 736 3.80 9.14 -14.47
N ILE A 737 5.05 9.02 -14.96
CA ILE A 737 5.62 9.91 -15.98
C ILE A 737 4.76 9.88 -17.26
N VAL A 738 4.34 11.07 -17.72
CA VAL A 738 3.47 11.23 -18.90
C VAL A 738 4.27 11.81 -20.07
N LEU A 739 4.31 11.12 -21.20
CA LEU A 739 4.82 11.66 -22.45
C LEU A 739 3.72 12.50 -23.12
N LEU A 740 3.93 13.82 -23.22
CA LEU A 740 2.94 14.79 -23.71
C LEU A 740 3.14 15.18 -25.18
N LYS A 741 4.39 15.14 -25.66
CA LYS A 741 4.76 15.40 -27.06
C LYS A 741 5.95 14.50 -27.43
N ASN A 742 5.95 13.93 -28.64
CA ASN A 742 7.11 13.23 -29.22
C ASN A 742 7.06 13.30 -30.75
N GLU A 743 7.50 14.43 -31.30
CA GLU A 743 7.64 14.64 -32.74
C GLU A 743 8.99 14.15 -33.24
N GLN A 744 9.10 13.88 -34.55
CA GLN A 744 10.33 13.49 -35.24
C GLN A 744 11.07 12.26 -34.66
N GLN A 745 10.41 11.46 -33.82
CA GLN A 745 11.04 10.42 -33.00
C GLN A 745 12.25 11.00 -32.21
N ALA A 746 12.00 12.10 -31.48
CA ALA A 746 12.97 12.70 -30.58
C ALA A 746 13.23 11.82 -29.35
N LEU A 747 12.26 11.00 -28.93
CA LEU A 747 12.39 9.97 -27.91
C LEU A 747 12.04 8.56 -28.45
N PRO A 748 12.72 7.49 -27.95
CA PRO A 748 13.79 7.52 -26.95
C PRO A 748 15.16 7.97 -27.51
N ILE A 749 16.06 8.38 -26.62
CA ILE A 749 17.45 8.78 -26.95
C ILE A 749 18.36 7.54 -26.94
N ASP A 750 19.04 7.27 -28.05
CA ASP A 750 20.01 6.16 -28.15
C ASP A 750 21.35 6.54 -27.49
N LEU A 751 21.61 5.94 -26.33
CA LEU A 751 22.82 6.11 -25.54
C LEU A 751 23.92 5.05 -25.83
N THR A 752 23.70 4.12 -26.77
CA THR A 752 24.64 3.02 -27.02
C THR A 752 25.94 3.47 -27.68
N GLN A 753 26.98 2.62 -27.70
CA GLN A 753 28.21 2.84 -28.49
C GLN A 753 27.95 2.95 -30.00
N SER A 754 26.81 2.47 -30.49
CA SER A 754 26.45 2.57 -31.92
C SER A 754 25.93 3.95 -32.31
N SER A 755 25.48 4.74 -31.32
CA SER A 755 25.06 6.13 -31.47
C SER A 755 26.25 7.08 -31.40
N ALA A 756 26.40 7.94 -32.41
CA ALA A 756 27.39 9.02 -32.42
C ALA A 756 26.89 10.31 -31.72
N ASP A 757 25.64 10.33 -31.24
CA ASP A 757 24.99 11.54 -30.75
C ASP A 757 25.57 12.01 -29.41
N ARG A 758 25.76 13.33 -29.29
CA ARG A 758 26.14 14.00 -28.04
C ARG A 758 24.91 14.61 -27.37
N VAL A 759 24.85 14.48 -26.05
CA VAL A 759 23.70 14.90 -25.25
C VAL A 759 24.07 16.09 -24.37
N ALA A 760 23.38 17.21 -24.56
CA ALA A 760 23.41 18.35 -23.64
C ALA A 760 22.30 18.23 -22.61
N VAL A 761 22.64 18.19 -21.32
CA VAL A 761 21.70 18.18 -20.20
C VAL A 761 21.67 19.57 -19.58
N ILE A 762 20.57 20.29 -19.71
CA ILE A 762 20.50 21.74 -19.43
C ILE A 762 19.43 22.05 -18.37
N GLY A 763 19.76 22.91 -17.40
CA GLY A 763 18.85 23.39 -16.36
C GLY A 763 19.38 23.13 -14.93
N GLU A 764 18.95 23.92 -13.95
CA GLU A 764 19.43 23.81 -12.56
C GLU A 764 19.02 22.46 -11.94
N PHE A 765 17.80 22.01 -12.26
CA PHE A 765 17.26 20.69 -11.88
C PHE A 765 18.02 19.49 -12.45
N ALA A 766 18.88 19.68 -13.47
CA ALA A 766 19.75 18.62 -13.96
C ALA A 766 20.90 18.28 -12.99
N ARG A 767 21.11 19.10 -11.94
CA ARG A 767 22.10 18.88 -10.87
C ARG A 767 21.45 18.69 -9.51
N ASP A 768 20.50 19.54 -9.14
CA ASP A 768 19.70 19.38 -7.91
C ASP A 768 18.26 19.00 -8.27
N PRO A 769 17.91 17.70 -8.23
CA PRO A 769 16.62 17.22 -8.71
C PRO A 769 15.45 17.68 -7.84
N VAL A 770 14.32 18.01 -8.47
CA VAL A 770 13.04 18.22 -7.77
C VAL A 770 12.55 16.89 -7.21
N ILE A 771 12.25 16.83 -5.91
CA ILE A 771 11.85 15.60 -5.20
C ILE A 771 10.38 15.65 -4.79
N THR A 772 9.95 16.68 -4.07
CA THR A 772 8.57 16.87 -3.56
C THR A 772 8.06 18.28 -3.84
N GLY A 773 6.77 18.53 -3.60
CA GLY A 773 6.28 19.89 -3.33
C GLY A 773 6.56 20.30 -1.88
N GLY A 774 6.06 21.48 -1.49
CA GLY A 774 6.23 22.04 -0.14
C GLY A 774 5.26 21.49 0.91
N GLY A 775 5.04 22.25 1.98
CA GLY A 775 4.03 21.95 2.99
C GLY A 775 4.29 20.73 3.89
N SER A 776 3.24 20.29 4.58
CA SER A 776 3.19 19.04 5.37
C SER A 776 3.52 17.78 4.56
N ALA A 777 3.30 17.83 3.24
CA ALA A 777 3.64 16.76 2.31
C ALA A 777 5.15 16.52 2.15
N SER A 778 5.97 17.56 2.38
CA SER A 778 7.43 17.51 2.21
C SER A 778 8.12 16.70 3.31
N SER A 779 9.25 16.09 2.98
CA SER A 779 10.10 15.38 3.94
C SER A 779 11.54 15.28 3.44
N THR A 780 12.51 15.21 4.35
CA THR A 780 13.93 15.07 4.01
C THR A 780 14.18 13.68 3.38
N PRO A 781 14.54 13.60 2.09
CA PRO A 781 14.74 12.31 1.43
C PRO A 781 16.02 11.63 1.93
N GLN A 782 16.03 10.30 1.90
CA GLN A 782 17.22 9.50 2.25
C GLN A 782 18.47 9.83 1.42
N TYR A 783 18.31 10.26 0.17
CA TYR A 783 19.36 10.72 -0.75
C TYR A 783 18.71 11.50 -1.91
N ARG A 784 19.53 12.17 -2.71
CA ARG A 784 19.16 12.81 -3.98
C ARG A 784 20.12 12.34 -5.07
N SER A 785 19.59 11.98 -6.24
CA SER A 785 20.41 11.49 -7.37
C SER A 785 20.43 12.53 -8.49
N SER A 786 21.60 13.12 -8.73
CA SER A 786 21.88 14.12 -9.77
C SER A 786 21.56 13.58 -11.17
N PRO A 787 20.60 14.15 -11.93
CA PRO A 787 20.26 13.68 -13.27
C PRO A 787 21.43 13.63 -14.24
N ILE A 788 22.36 14.59 -14.21
CA ILE A 788 23.55 14.56 -15.08
C ILE A 788 24.44 13.35 -14.80
N ASP A 789 24.57 12.91 -13.54
CA ASP A 789 25.43 11.77 -13.23
C ASP A 789 24.75 10.45 -13.59
N LEU A 790 23.42 10.38 -13.50
CA LEU A 790 22.62 9.28 -14.03
C LEU A 790 22.66 9.18 -15.56
N TRP A 791 22.64 10.31 -16.28
CA TRP A 791 22.83 10.32 -17.74
C TRP A 791 24.22 9.82 -18.15
N LYS A 792 25.27 10.16 -17.38
CA LYS A 792 26.63 9.64 -17.60
C LYS A 792 26.74 8.14 -17.28
N GLU A 793 26.05 7.67 -16.25
CA GLU A 793 25.97 6.25 -15.89
C GLU A 793 25.28 5.43 -16.98
N ALA A 794 24.17 5.93 -17.52
CA ALA A 794 23.37 5.27 -18.56
C ALA A 794 24.01 5.29 -19.96
N ALA A 795 25.02 6.12 -20.19
CA ALA A 795 25.68 6.25 -21.49
C ALA A 795 26.95 5.40 -21.59
N ASP A 796 27.06 4.55 -22.61
CA ASP A 796 28.25 3.72 -22.88
C ASP A 796 29.57 4.51 -23.05
N ASN A 797 29.48 5.84 -23.18
CA ASN A 797 30.60 6.76 -23.10
C ASN A 797 30.10 8.09 -22.52
N ALA A 798 30.42 8.32 -21.25
CA ALA A 798 30.03 9.49 -20.47
C ALA A 798 30.55 10.84 -21.04
N GLU A 799 31.62 10.87 -21.84
CA GLU A 799 32.16 12.11 -22.41
C GLU A 799 31.22 12.76 -23.46
N ARG A 800 30.27 11.97 -23.99
CA ARG A 800 29.19 12.45 -24.87
C ARG A 800 28.12 13.24 -24.12
N VAL A 801 28.03 13.08 -22.79
CA VAL A 801 27.03 13.72 -21.94
C VAL A 801 27.66 14.92 -21.23
N ARG A 802 27.11 16.11 -21.47
CA ARG A 802 27.63 17.38 -20.95
C ARG A 802 26.51 18.19 -20.31
N CYS A 803 26.83 18.99 -19.29
CA CYS A 803 25.82 19.76 -18.55
C CYS A 803 26.10 21.26 -18.51
N SER A 804 25.05 22.06 -18.67
CA SER A 804 25.01 23.49 -18.31
C SER A 804 23.87 23.75 -17.33
N PRO A 805 24.06 24.50 -16.22
CA PRO A 805 22.98 24.80 -15.29
C PRO A 805 21.88 25.70 -15.88
N GLY A 806 22.12 26.39 -17.00
CA GLY A 806 21.13 27.29 -17.58
C GLY A 806 20.89 28.52 -16.70
N VAL A 807 19.63 28.79 -16.37
CA VAL A 807 19.14 29.95 -15.59
C VAL A 807 18.72 29.52 -14.18
N ARG A 808 18.54 30.46 -13.24
CA ARG A 808 18.12 30.11 -11.86
C ARG A 808 16.64 29.74 -11.80
N THR A 809 16.32 28.73 -11.01
CA THR A 809 14.94 28.26 -10.78
C THR A 809 14.39 28.65 -9.41
N ARG A 810 15.24 28.79 -8.39
CA ARG A 810 14.82 29.16 -7.02
C ARG A 810 14.17 30.54 -6.90
N ARG A 811 13.17 30.65 -6.01
CA ARG A 811 12.48 31.90 -5.61
C ARG A 811 13.09 32.56 -4.37
N ILE A 812 13.59 31.77 -3.41
CA ILE A 812 14.27 32.28 -2.20
C ILE A 812 15.79 32.22 -2.34
N LYS A 813 16.51 33.04 -1.57
CA LYS A 813 17.97 32.94 -1.46
C LYS A 813 18.37 31.87 -0.45
N PRO A 814 19.41 31.06 -0.73
CA PRO A 814 19.87 30.04 0.20
C PRO A 814 20.40 30.68 1.49
N VAL A 815 20.24 29.97 2.60
CA VAL A 815 20.95 30.31 3.85
C VAL A 815 22.45 30.35 3.55
N ALA A 816 23.17 31.34 4.09
CA ALA A 816 24.60 31.46 3.84
C ALA A 816 25.36 30.19 4.27
N ASP A 817 26.14 29.62 3.35
CA ASP A 817 26.80 28.33 3.54
C ASP A 817 27.86 28.39 4.65
N THR A 818 27.90 27.37 5.52
CA THR A 818 28.77 27.30 6.70
C THR A 818 30.27 27.44 6.39
N ASP A 819 30.71 27.03 5.20
CA ASP A 819 32.12 27.12 4.76
C ASP A 819 32.55 28.55 4.40
N LYS A 820 31.59 29.44 4.14
CA LYS A 820 31.82 30.88 3.86
C LYS A 820 31.81 31.73 5.13
N LEU A 821 31.44 31.16 6.28
CA LEU A 821 31.11 31.88 7.51
C LEU A 821 32.09 31.55 8.63
N VAL A 822 32.57 32.56 9.35
CA VAL A 822 33.47 32.39 10.50
C VAL A 822 32.97 33.19 11.70
N ALA A 823 32.66 32.49 12.79
CA ALA A 823 32.28 33.04 14.09
C ALA A 823 33.45 33.78 14.76
N LYS A 824 33.17 34.60 15.79
CA LYS A 824 34.19 35.44 16.46
C LYS A 824 35.34 34.66 17.08
N ASP A 825 35.12 33.39 17.45
CA ASP A 825 36.12 32.50 18.02
C ASP A 825 36.90 31.68 16.97
N GLY A 826 36.61 31.89 15.67
CA GLY A 826 37.26 31.22 14.55
C GLY A 826 36.59 29.91 14.10
N ARG A 827 35.46 29.49 14.71
CA ARG A 827 34.70 28.31 14.25
C ARG A 827 33.85 28.62 13.00
N PRO A 828 33.65 27.66 12.08
CA PRO A 828 32.73 27.84 10.95
C PRO A 828 31.29 28.10 11.41
N GLY A 829 30.60 29.08 10.83
CA GLY A 829 29.22 29.47 11.17
C GLY A 829 29.10 30.89 11.75
N ALA A 830 28.11 31.11 12.62
CA ALA A 830 27.76 32.41 13.16
C ALA A 830 27.47 32.37 14.67
N ASP A 831 27.67 33.51 15.34
CA ASP A 831 27.28 33.70 16.74
C ASP A 831 25.91 34.37 16.81
N VAL A 832 25.05 33.88 17.69
CA VAL A 832 23.72 34.42 17.96
C VAL A 832 23.63 34.89 19.41
N THR A 833 23.24 36.15 19.62
CA THR A 833 23.04 36.75 20.94
C THR A 833 21.60 37.20 21.12
N TYR A 834 20.95 36.77 22.20
CA TYR A 834 19.59 37.16 22.56
C TYR A 834 19.61 38.18 23.71
N TYR A 835 18.65 39.10 23.70
CA TYR A 835 18.50 40.15 24.73
C TYR A 835 17.01 40.35 25.05
N ASN A 836 16.70 40.71 26.30
CA ASN A 836 15.41 41.29 26.66
C ASN A 836 15.54 42.82 26.66
N ASP A 837 14.52 43.56 26.22
CA ASP A 837 14.64 45.01 26.00
C ASP A 837 14.76 45.83 27.31
N ASP A 838 14.45 45.23 28.46
CA ASP A 838 14.71 45.81 29.78
C ASP A 838 16.16 45.63 30.29
N SER A 839 17.04 45.01 29.49
CA SER A 839 18.46 44.80 29.81
C SER A 839 19.38 45.11 28.61
N PRO A 840 20.47 45.89 28.81
CA PRO A 840 21.52 46.00 27.79
C PRO A 840 22.38 44.73 27.70
N GLU A 841 22.48 43.96 28.79
CA GLU A 841 23.31 42.75 28.88
C GLU A 841 22.69 41.58 28.08
N PRO A 842 23.53 40.72 27.46
CA PRO A 842 23.05 39.53 26.76
C PRO A 842 22.39 38.53 27.72
N LEU A 843 21.24 38.00 27.33
CA LEU A 843 20.54 36.93 28.05
C LEU A 843 21.18 35.57 27.78
N LEU A 844 21.49 35.32 26.50
CA LEU A 844 22.02 34.05 26.00
C LEU A 844 22.91 34.32 24.78
N GLU A 845 24.05 33.65 24.71
CA GLU A 845 24.90 33.57 23.53
C GLU A 845 25.05 32.11 23.12
N GLU A 846 24.86 31.81 21.84
CA GLU A 846 25.02 30.49 21.26
C GLU A 846 25.69 30.56 19.89
N HIS A 847 26.39 29.49 19.51
CA HIS A 847 27.02 29.36 18.20
C HIS A 847 26.15 28.47 17.31
N GLN A 848 25.88 28.91 16.09
CA GLN A 848 25.06 28.22 15.11
C GLN A 848 25.87 27.93 13.83
N ALA A 849 25.95 26.66 13.43
CA ALA A 849 26.69 26.26 12.23
C ALA A 849 26.08 26.86 10.94
N LYS A 850 24.75 27.01 10.89
CA LYS A 850 24.04 27.79 9.90
C LYS A 850 23.42 29.01 10.59
N PRO A 851 23.46 30.23 10.03
CA PRO A 851 22.99 31.45 10.68
C PRO A 851 21.45 31.54 10.63
N VAL A 852 20.78 30.61 11.33
CA VAL A 852 19.33 30.43 11.38
C VAL A 852 18.91 30.37 12.85
N VAL A 853 17.94 31.21 13.19
CA VAL A 853 17.14 31.13 14.41
C VAL A 853 15.72 30.84 13.98
N TRP A 854 15.11 29.83 14.57
CA TRP A 854 13.70 29.47 14.38
C TRP A 854 13.12 29.05 15.73
N MET A 855 11.96 29.61 16.09
CA MET A 855 11.20 29.29 17.30
C MET A 855 9.71 29.51 17.01
N LEU A 856 8.87 28.66 17.59
CA LEU A 856 7.42 28.67 17.36
C LEU A 856 6.66 28.44 18.68
N GLY A 857 6.27 29.53 19.35
CA GLY A 857 5.60 29.52 20.66
C GLY A 857 6.41 29.00 21.86
N GLN A 858 7.49 28.25 21.63
CA GLN A 858 8.47 27.82 22.62
C GLN A 858 9.75 28.64 22.44
N PHE A 859 10.02 29.55 23.38
CA PHE A 859 11.14 30.48 23.32
C PHE A 859 12.31 30.05 24.22
N LYS A 860 13.52 30.58 23.95
CA LYS A 860 14.70 30.31 24.79
C LYS A 860 14.40 30.68 26.27
N PRO A 861 14.90 29.90 27.25
CA PRO A 861 14.62 30.16 28.67
C PRO A 861 14.94 31.60 29.09
N GLY A 862 13.95 32.29 29.67
CA GLY A 862 14.07 33.67 30.13
C GLY A 862 13.90 34.75 29.05
N LEU A 863 13.71 34.38 27.78
CA LEU A 863 13.45 35.33 26.69
C LEU A 863 12.00 35.84 26.78
N LYS A 864 11.83 37.16 26.72
CA LYS A 864 10.51 37.81 26.78
C LYS A 864 9.97 38.03 25.37
N VAL A 865 8.75 37.56 25.12
CA VAL A 865 8.03 37.84 23.87
C VAL A 865 6.63 38.34 24.24
N PRO A 866 6.26 39.59 23.91
CA PRO A 866 7.11 40.64 23.31
C PRO A 866 8.18 41.18 24.28
N GLY A 867 9.07 42.04 23.77
CA GLY A 867 10.11 42.72 24.57
C GLY A 867 11.48 42.04 24.55
N SER A 868 11.90 41.52 23.40
CA SER A 868 13.23 40.98 23.16
C SER A 868 13.74 41.29 21.75
N ARG A 869 15.04 41.06 21.55
CA ARG A 869 15.72 41.17 20.25
C ARG A 869 16.84 40.14 20.15
N LEU A 870 17.18 39.75 18.93
CA LEU A 870 18.34 38.90 18.63
C LEU A 870 19.37 39.65 17.79
N LYS A 871 20.60 39.15 17.81
CA LYS A 871 21.68 39.57 16.92
C LYS A 871 22.39 38.35 16.37
N ILE A 872 22.64 38.31 15.06
CA ILE A 872 23.51 37.33 14.41
C ILE A 872 24.78 38.06 13.93
N THR A 873 25.96 37.52 14.23
CA THR A 873 27.26 38.06 13.76
C THR A 873 28.15 36.97 13.19
N THR A 874 28.80 37.24 12.06
CA THR A 874 29.76 36.33 11.41
C THR A 874 30.64 37.08 10.42
N ASN A 875 31.83 36.58 10.14
CA ASN A 875 32.65 37.02 9.01
C ASN A 875 32.30 36.18 7.78
N LEU A 876 31.88 36.84 6.69
CA LEU A 876 31.56 36.19 5.42
C LEU A 876 32.69 36.39 4.41
N THR A 877 33.12 35.31 3.75
CA THR A 877 34.11 35.34 2.67
C THR A 877 33.51 34.79 1.37
N PRO A 878 33.33 35.61 0.31
CA PRO A 878 32.80 35.16 -0.97
C PRO A 878 33.87 34.40 -1.78
N SER A 879 33.42 33.57 -2.70
CA SER A 879 34.29 32.83 -3.64
C SER A 879 34.43 33.51 -5.00
N THR A 880 33.54 34.46 -5.31
CA THR A 880 33.56 35.26 -6.55
C THR A 880 33.70 36.75 -6.24
N SER A 881 34.02 37.56 -7.27
CA SER A 881 34.00 39.02 -7.18
C SER A 881 32.85 39.55 -8.03
N GLY A 882 32.12 40.55 -7.53
CA GLY A 882 30.97 41.15 -8.20
C GLY A 882 29.89 41.59 -7.23
N ASP A 883 28.68 41.82 -7.74
CA ASP A 883 27.52 42.15 -6.91
C ASP A 883 26.88 40.87 -6.37
N HIS A 884 26.94 40.69 -5.05
CA HIS A 884 26.46 39.53 -4.32
C HIS A 884 25.14 39.86 -3.62
N THR A 885 24.21 38.90 -3.55
CA THR A 885 22.96 39.12 -2.83
C THR A 885 23.13 38.76 -1.35
N LEU A 886 22.87 39.70 -0.46
CA LEU A 886 22.58 39.43 0.95
C LEU A 886 21.08 39.54 1.17
N ALA A 887 20.47 38.55 1.83
CA ALA A 887 19.05 38.55 2.14
C ALA A 887 18.78 38.08 3.57
N ILE A 888 17.72 38.63 4.17
CA ILE A 888 17.25 38.29 5.50
C ILE A 888 15.84 37.71 5.38
N ARG A 889 15.61 36.55 6.00
CA ARG A 889 14.27 36.01 6.23
C ARG A 889 13.98 36.10 7.72
N CYS A 890 13.06 36.97 8.14
CA CYS A 890 12.81 37.23 9.55
C CYS A 890 11.38 37.66 9.88
N THR A 891 10.97 37.42 11.12
CA THR A 891 9.60 37.68 11.62
C THR A 891 9.40 39.08 12.22
N GLY A 892 10.47 39.87 12.39
CA GLY A 892 10.41 41.19 13.01
C GLY A 892 11.25 42.22 12.27
N ALA A 893 11.15 43.48 12.72
CA ALA A 893 11.93 44.59 12.16
C ALA A 893 13.44 44.38 12.37
N PHE A 894 14.24 44.71 11.37
CA PHE A 894 15.68 44.38 11.37
C PHE A 894 16.56 45.45 10.71
N THR A 895 17.86 45.37 11.05
CA THR A 895 18.96 46.11 10.45
C THR A 895 20.09 45.13 10.12
N LEU A 896 20.53 45.13 8.87
CA LEU A 896 21.70 44.40 8.39
C LEU A 896 22.82 45.39 8.07
N SER A 897 24.01 45.14 8.62
CA SER A 897 25.23 45.88 8.34
C SER A 897 26.37 44.99 7.84
N VAL A 898 27.22 45.60 7.01
CA VAL A 898 28.45 45.03 6.45
C VAL A 898 29.59 45.97 6.80
N ASN A 899 30.66 45.46 7.45
CA ASN A 899 31.80 46.25 7.93
C ASN A 899 31.39 47.48 8.78
N GLY A 900 30.27 47.37 9.51
CA GLY A 900 29.69 48.44 10.33
C GLY A 900 28.75 49.42 9.60
N GLU A 901 28.70 49.42 8.26
CA GLU A 901 27.77 50.25 7.49
C GLU A 901 26.43 49.53 7.29
N THR A 902 25.31 50.24 7.46
CA THR A 902 23.97 49.66 7.26
C THR A 902 23.66 49.53 5.76
N VAL A 903 23.45 48.30 5.28
CA VAL A 903 23.19 48.01 3.85
C VAL A 903 21.72 47.70 3.57
N LEU A 904 20.96 47.27 4.59
CA LEU A 904 19.54 46.95 4.46
C LEU A 904 18.82 47.10 5.81
N THR A 905 17.58 47.56 5.77
CA THR A 905 16.64 47.54 6.90
C THR A 905 15.30 46.99 6.43
N GLY A 906 14.49 46.50 7.37
CA GLY A 906 13.12 46.08 7.09
C GLY A 906 12.23 46.19 8.32
N SER A 907 10.92 46.29 8.09
CA SER A 907 9.90 46.24 9.14
C SER A 907 9.44 44.81 9.38
N ASP A 908 8.71 44.61 10.49
CA ASP A 908 7.79 43.49 10.61
C ASP A 908 6.80 43.50 9.41
N LYS A 909 6.39 42.31 8.98
CA LYS A 909 5.48 42.06 7.86
C LYS A 909 4.11 41.53 8.31
N GLY A 910 3.93 41.22 9.60
CA GLY A 910 2.64 40.81 10.18
C GLY A 910 2.06 39.54 9.58
N ILE A 911 2.90 38.57 9.19
CA ILE A 911 2.43 37.36 8.52
C ILE A 911 1.80 36.36 9.52
N PRO A 912 0.73 35.64 9.14
CA PRO A 912 0.17 34.55 9.95
C PRO A 912 1.17 33.42 10.20
N THR A 913 0.93 32.64 11.26
CA THR A 913 1.76 31.47 11.64
C THR A 913 1.91 30.47 10.51
N GLU A 914 0.82 30.21 9.78
CA GLU A 914 0.82 29.34 8.59
C GLU A 914 1.79 29.84 7.51
N GLN A 915 1.70 31.12 7.13
CA GLN A 915 2.55 31.71 6.10
C GLN A 915 4.02 31.77 6.55
N PHE A 916 4.27 31.92 7.85
CA PHE A 916 5.61 31.77 8.42
C PHE A 916 6.18 30.36 8.23
N ILE A 917 5.37 29.31 8.46
CA ILE A 917 5.80 27.91 8.34
C ILE A 917 6.03 27.52 6.87
N PHE A 918 5.16 27.96 5.94
CA PHE A 918 5.17 27.44 4.56
C PHE A 918 5.55 28.44 3.46
N ASN A 919 5.38 29.76 3.66
CA ASN A 919 5.65 30.78 2.63
C ASN A 919 6.86 31.66 2.99
N HIS A 920 8.05 31.06 2.99
CA HIS A 920 9.30 31.73 3.35
C HIS A 920 9.69 32.91 2.44
N ILE A 921 9.07 33.04 1.26
CA ILE A 921 9.28 34.16 0.33
C ILE A 921 8.75 35.45 0.95
N LEU A 922 7.62 35.39 1.66
CA LEU A 922 7.06 36.55 2.34
C LEU A 922 8.01 37.06 3.44
N LEU A 923 8.78 36.19 4.09
CA LEU A 923 9.80 36.59 5.07
C LEU A 923 10.99 37.32 4.43
N GLU A 924 11.32 37.05 3.17
CA GLU A 924 12.58 37.48 2.57
C GLU A 924 12.62 38.97 2.19
N THR A 925 13.73 39.63 2.51
CA THR A 925 14.09 40.96 2.03
C THR A 925 15.59 40.96 1.74
N GLY A 926 16.02 41.40 0.55
CA GLY A 926 17.43 41.35 0.14
C GLY A 926 17.95 42.62 -0.52
N THR A 927 19.27 42.71 -0.61
CA THR A 927 20.03 43.80 -1.23
C THR A 927 21.25 43.24 -1.97
N GLN A 928 21.79 44.00 -2.92
CA GLN A 928 23.06 43.70 -3.58
C GLN A 928 24.21 44.43 -2.85
N VAL A 929 25.32 43.73 -2.65
CA VAL A 929 26.56 44.30 -2.08
C VAL A 929 27.73 43.85 -2.94
N SER A 930 28.52 44.80 -3.45
CA SER A 930 29.73 44.50 -4.20
C SER A 930 30.81 43.93 -3.26
N MET A 931 31.29 42.73 -3.56
CA MET A 931 32.32 42.04 -2.77
C MET A 931 33.43 41.48 -3.66
N GLU A 932 34.62 41.27 -3.07
CA GLU A 932 35.80 40.70 -3.72
C GLU A 932 36.10 39.27 -3.22
N ALA A 933 36.38 38.36 -4.13
CA ALA A 933 36.69 36.96 -3.84
C ALA A 933 37.83 36.81 -2.82
N GLY A 934 37.58 36.07 -1.74
CA GLY A 934 38.57 35.81 -0.69
C GLY A 934 38.77 36.96 0.32
N VAL A 935 38.06 38.09 0.19
CA VAL A 935 38.05 39.15 1.20
C VAL A 935 36.99 38.85 2.26
N SER A 936 37.36 39.00 3.54
CA SER A 936 36.43 38.78 4.66
C SER A 936 35.64 40.05 4.99
N TYR A 937 34.33 39.93 5.14
CA TYR A 937 33.40 41.01 5.47
C TYR A 937 32.72 40.73 6.81
N ASP A 938 32.73 41.68 7.74
CA ASP A 938 31.99 41.58 9.01
C ASP A 938 30.49 41.77 8.75
N ILE A 939 29.70 40.72 8.94
CA ILE A 939 28.25 40.71 8.73
C ILE A 939 27.55 40.71 10.08
N ARG A 940 26.63 41.66 10.27
CA ARG A 940 25.83 41.78 11.48
C ARG A 940 24.36 42.04 11.16
N LEU A 941 23.49 41.19 11.69
CA LEU A 941 22.04 41.35 11.66
C LEU A 941 21.55 41.60 13.09
N ASP A 942 20.88 42.72 13.34
CA ASP A 942 20.07 42.95 14.54
C ASP A 942 18.58 42.86 14.16
N MET A 943 17.78 42.09 14.91
CA MET A 943 16.34 41.94 14.68
C MET A 943 15.57 42.09 16.00
N ALA A 944 14.53 42.93 16.00
CA ALA A 944 13.55 42.99 17.07
C ALA A 944 12.64 41.75 17.05
N GLY A 945 12.30 41.22 18.22
CA GLY A 945 11.31 40.15 18.36
C GLY A 945 9.89 40.61 17.98
N PRO A 946 8.93 39.68 17.91
CA PRO A 946 7.53 39.97 17.65
C PRO A 946 6.98 41.04 18.60
N PRO A 947 6.22 42.04 18.11
CA PRO A 947 5.69 43.12 18.92
C PRO A 947 4.52 42.69 19.82
N GLU A 948 3.87 41.57 19.50
CA GLU A 948 2.76 41.00 20.25
C GLU A 948 2.75 39.46 20.16
N LEU A 949 1.89 38.83 20.98
CA LEU A 949 1.65 37.38 20.93
C LEU A 949 0.43 37.09 20.04
N VAL A 950 0.58 36.14 19.13
CA VAL A 950 -0.51 35.58 18.33
C VAL A 950 -1.51 34.87 19.25
N ILE A 951 -2.80 35.13 19.04
CA ILE A 951 -3.89 34.53 19.82
C ILE A 951 -4.43 33.31 19.09
N GLY A 952 -4.44 32.15 19.77
CA GLY A 952 -4.98 30.88 19.22
C GLY A 952 -3.94 30.03 18.51
N GLU A 953 -2.81 30.61 18.07
CA GLU A 953 -1.72 29.91 17.40
C GLU A 953 -0.37 30.19 18.11
N PRO A 954 0.65 29.32 17.97
CA PRO A 954 1.99 29.57 18.47
C PRO A 954 2.64 30.78 17.75
N THR A 955 3.18 31.74 18.51
CA THR A 955 3.81 32.94 17.93
C THR A 955 5.16 32.61 17.25
N PRO A 956 5.35 32.95 15.95
CA PRO A 956 6.64 32.84 15.26
C PRO A 956 7.74 33.75 15.80
N TYR A 957 8.98 33.27 15.83
CA TYR A 957 10.16 34.08 16.11
C TYR A 957 11.37 33.52 15.36
N ALA A 958 11.81 34.18 14.28
CA ALA A 958 12.90 33.67 13.45
C ALA A 958 13.72 34.76 12.76
N ALA A 959 14.98 34.44 12.47
CA ALA A 959 15.87 35.19 11.60
C ALA A 959 16.84 34.23 10.88
N SER A 960 17.01 34.41 9.57
CA SER A 960 18.01 33.67 8.77
C SER A 960 18.83 34.64 7.92
N LEU A 961 20.15 34.54 8.01
CA LEU A 961 21.07 35.20 7.08
C LEU A 961 21.24 34.35 5.82
N CYS A 962 20.89 34.93 4.68
CA CYS A 962 20.92 34.29 3.37
C CYS A 962 21.92 35.01 2.46
N PHE A 963 22.61 34.27 1.59
CA PHE A 963 23.67 34.79 0.76
C PHE A 963 23.73 34.07 -0.59
N GLU A 964 23.95 34.82 -1.67
CA GLU A 964 24.13 34.29 -3.02
C GLU A 964 25.30 34.97 -3.72
N GLU A 965 26.21 34.14 -4.26
CA GLU A 965 27.37 34.57 -5.06
C GLU A 965 26.95 35.35 -6.31
N ALA A 966 27.81 36.26 -6.76
CA ALA A 966 27.57 37.04 -7.98
C ALA A 966 27.30 36.14 -9.18
N TYR A 967 26.21 36.39 -9.91
CA TYR A 967 25.71 35.51 -10.95
C TYR A 967 25.20 36.26 -12.18
N ASP A 968 25.84 36.02 -13.33
CA ASP A 968 25.41 36.52 -14.63
C ASP A 968 24.52 35.48 -15.34
N GLU A 969 23.20 35.70 -15.27
CA GLU A 969 22.21 34.84 -15.93
C GLU A 969 22.31 34.89 -17.48
N GLN A 970 22.73 36.02 -18.07
CA GLN A 970 22.86 36.15 -19.52
C GLN A 970 24.03 35.30 -20.02
N GLN A 971 25.18 35.37 -19.33
CA GLN A 971 26.33 34.51 -19.63
C GLN A 971 26.02 33.03 -19.38
N ALA A 972 25.25 32.70 -18.33
CA ALA A 972 24.84 31.32 -18.05
C ALA A 972 23.89 30.75 -19.15
N MET A 973 22.93 31.55 -19.62
CA MET A 973 22.10 31.23 -20.78
C MET A 973 22.94 31.09 -22.06
N ALA A 974 23.88 32.01 -22.33
CA ALA A 974 24.78 31.92 -23.47
C ALA A 974 25.63 30.64 -23.46
N ASN A 975 26.09 30.20 -22.28
CA ASN A 975 26.82 28.95 -22.11
C ASN A 975 25.94 27.71 -22.42
N ALA A 976 24.66 27.73 -22.02
CA ALA A 976 23.71 26.68 -22.37
C ALA A 976 23.44 26.60 -23.89
N VAL A 977 23.24 27.74 -24.54
CA VAL A 977 23.07 27.83 -26.02
C VAL A 977 24.31 27.36 -26.76
N ALA A 978 25.51 27.73 -26.30
CA ALA A 978 26.78 27.28 -26.88
C ALA A 978 26.94 25.75 -26.77
N LEU A 979 26.54 25.16 -25.63
CA LEU A 979 26.56 23.72 -25.45
C LEU A 979 25.56 23.01 -26.38
N ALA A 980 24.31 23.50 -26.44
CA ALA A 980 23.24 22.95 -27.28
C ALA A 980 23.63 22.91 -28.77
N ARG A 981 24.20 24.01 -29.29
CA ARG A 981 24.71 24.12 -30.68
C ARG A 981 25.77 23.07 -31.03
N THR A 982 26.52 22.58 -30.04
CA THR A 982 27.57 21.56 -30.24
C THR A 982 27.10 20.15 -29.93
N SER A 983 25.81 19.95 -29.66
CA SER A 983 25.22 18.66 -29.28
C SER A 983 24.19 18.22 -30.33
N ASP A 984 23.81 16.95 -30.26
CA ASP A 984 22.93 16.31 -31.24
C ASP A 984 21.52 16.14 -30.65
N VAL A 985 21.40 16.02 -29.32
CA VAL A 985 20.16 16.17 -28.56
C VAL A 985 20.40 17.10 -27.36
N SER A 986 19.43 17.97 -27.06
CA SER A 986 19.41 18.77 -25.83
C SER A 986 18.21 18.39 -24.95
N VAL A 987 18.48 17.97 -23.72
CA VAL A 987 17.48 17.63 -22.69
C VAL A 987 17.43 18.77 -21.67
N LEU A 988 16.33 19.52 -21.69
CA LEU A 988 16.05 20.63 -20.79
C LEU A 988 15.26 20.15 -19.58
N TYR A 989 15.74 20.42 -18.37
CA TYR A 989 14.99 20.22 -17.12
C TYR A 989 14.50 21.59 -16.62
N ALA A 990 13.17 21.76 -16.55
CA ALA A 990 12.54 23.04 -16.19
C ALA A 990 11.19 22.83 -15.49
N GLY A 991 10.64 23.90 -14.92
CA GLY A 991 9.32 23.93 -14.28
C GLY A 991 9.34 24.58 -12.91
N ARG A 992 8.70 23.91 -11.94
CA ARG A 992 8.45 24.34 -10.56
C ARG A 992 9.05 23.34 -9.57
N ASP A 993 9.16 23.78 -8.32
CA ASP A 993 9.63 23.02 -7.16
C ASP A 993 8.77 23.36 -5.92
N GLU A 994 9.20 22.94 -4.73
CA GLU A 994 8.52 23.23 -3.45
C GLU A 994 8.33 24.71 -3.13
N GLN A 995 9.07 25.61 -3.78
CA GLN A 995 8.98 27.06 -3.56
C GLN A 995 7.84 27.69 -4.37
N TYR A 996 7.36 27.01 -5.41
CA TYR A 996 6.21 27.44 -6.21
C TYR A 996 4.92 26.71 -5.86
N GLU A 997 5.00 25.42 -5.50
CA GLU A 997 3.83 24.58 -5.21
C GLU A 997 3.93 24.01 -3.79
N SER A 998 3.15 24.59 -2.86
CA SER A 998 3.19 24.30 -1.42
C SER A 998 1.82 24.53 -0.77
N GLU A 999 1.63 23.92 0.41
CA GLU A 999 0.65 24.34 1.40
C GLU A 999 0.85 25.82 1.80
N GLY A 1000 -0.23 26.49 2.22
CA GLY A 1000 -0.23 27.85 2.75
C GLY A 1000 -0.28 28.99 1.73
N PHE A 1001 -0.22 28.73 0.42
CA PHE A 1001 -0.48 29.71 -0.63
C PHE A 1001 -0.88 29.08 -1.96
N ASP A 1002 -1.74 29.75 -2.73
CA ASP A 1002 -2.04 29.38 -4.12
C ASP A 1002 -1.09 30.11 -5.10
N LEU A 1003 -1.04 29.63 -6.34
CA LEU A 1003 -0.35 30.31 -7.44
C LEU A 1003 -1.16 31.54 -7.92
N ASP A 1004 -0.48 32.65 -8.21
CA ASP A 1004 -1.12 33.77 -8.91
C ASP A 1004 -1.50 33.42 -10.36
N ASP A 1005 -0.68 32.57 -11.00
CA ASP A 1005 -0.71 32.26 -12.43
C ASP A 1005 -0.08 30.88 -12.74
N ILE A 1006 -0.35 30.31 -13.91
CA ILE A 1006 0.16 29.00 -14.34
C ILE A 1006 1.29 29.08 -15.39
N ARG A 1007 1.66 30.27 -15.85
CA ARG A 1007 2.76 30.48 -16.80
C ARG A 1007 4.10 30.00 -16.24
N MET A 1008 4.92 29.42 -17.12
CA MET A 1008 6.32 29.13 -16.84
C MET A 1008 7.08 30.42 -16.44
N PRO A 1009 7.97 30.40 -15.42
CA PRO A 1009 8.85 31.52 -15.11
C PRO A 1009 9.59 32.05 -16.36
N ALA A 1010 9.63 33.37 -16.50
CA ALA A 1010 10.01 34.01 -17.77
C ALA A 1010 11.47 33.72 -18.20
N ASN A 1011 12.40 33.60 -17.25
CA ASN A 1011 13.80 33.24 -17.54
C ASN A 1011 13.92 31.79 -18.03
N GLN A 1012 13.18 30.84 -17.43
CA GLN A 1012 13.12 29.45 -17.89
C GLN A 1012 12.49 29.35 -19.29
N ALA A 1013 11.39 30.06 -19.55
CA ALA A 1013 10.77 30.11 -20.88
C ALA A 1013 11.73 30.71 -21.94
N ALA A 1014 12.51 31.74 -21.59
CA ALA A 1014 13.53 32.31 -22.46
C ALA A 1014 14.68 31.34 -22.75
N LEU A 1015 15.16 30.61 -21.72
CA LEU A 1015 16.18 29.57 -21.87
C LEU A 1015 15.73 28.46 -22.82
N ILE A 1016 14.51 27.94 -22.64
CA ILE A 1016 13.94 26.87 -23.49
C ILE A 1016 13.96 27.31 -24.95
N LYS A 1017 13.47 28.52 -25.26
CA LYS A 1017 13.49 29.08 -26.62
C LYS A 1017 14.90 29.26 -27.18
N ALA A 1018 15.81 29.83 -26.40
CA ALA A 1018 17.17 30.11 -26.84
C ALA A 1018 17.95 28.82 -27.16
N VAL A 1019 17.74 27.76 -26.37
CA VAL A 1019 18.30 26.42 -26.62
C VAL A 1019 17.63 25.79 -27.85
N ALA A 1020 16.30 25.74 -27.88
CA ALA A 1020 15.51 25.14 -28.96
C ALA A 1020 15.89 25.72 -30.34
N ALA A 1021 16.01 27.04 -30.46
CA ALA A 1021 16.39 27.74 -31.69
C ALA A 1021 17.80 27.41 -32.23
N THR A 1022 18.62 26.64 -31.49
CA THR A 1022 19.98 26.26 -31.91
C THR A 1022 20.30 24.77 -31.79
N SER A 1023 19.44 23.98 -31.14
CA SER A 1023 19.59 22.53 -31.00
C SER A 1023 19.07 21.81 -32.25
N LYS A 1024 19.55 20.58 -32.49
CA LYS A 1024 19.03 19.72 -33.58
C LYS A 1024 17.76 18.96 -33.17
N LYS A 1025 17.67 18.60 -31.89
CA LYS A 1025 16.55 17.94 -31.23
C LYS A 1025 16.44 18.49 -29.81
N THR A 1026 15.24 18.81 -29.35
CA THR A 1026 14.99 19.40 -28.05
C THR A 1026 13.93 18.61 -27.29
N VAL A 1027 14.32 18.08 -26.13
CA VAL A 1027 13.48 17.32 -25.21
C VAL A 1027 13.29 18.15 -23.95
N LEU A 1028 12.05 18.43 -23.58
CA LEU A 1028 11.70 19.13 -22.35
C LEU A 1028 11.20 18.16 -21.28
N VAL A 1029 11.89 18.10 -20.15
CA VAL A 1029 11.47 17.46 -18.90
C VAL A 1029 10.84 18.54 -18.02
N LEU A 1030 9.55 18.38 -17.73
CA LEU A 1030 8.73 19.35 -17.02
C LEU A 1030 8.41 18.84 -15.61
N HIS A 1031 8.84 19.58 -14.59
CA HIS A 1031 8.52 19.32 -13.18
C HIS A 1031 7.40 20.25 -12.70
N CYS A 1032 6.26 19.70 -12.30
CA CYS A 1032 5.15 20.42 -11.67
C CYS A 1032 4.07 19.47 -11.13
N GLY A 1033 3.34 19.88 -10.09
CA GLY A 1033 2.12 19.19 -9.64
C GLY A 1033 0.87 19.71 -10.34
N ASN A 1034 0.80 21.02 -10.50
CA ASN A 1034 -0.18 21.78 -11.27
C ASN A 1034 0.17 21.82 -12.77
N SER A 1035 -0.79 22.12 -13.64
CA SER A 1035 -0.50 22.40 -15.06
C SER A 1035 0.36 23.65 -15.22
N ILE A 1036 1.20 23.68 -16.26
CA ILE A 1036 1.94 24.87 -16.69
C ILE A 1036 1.44 25.31 -18.07
N ASP A 1037 1.21 26.61 -18.27
CA ASP A 1037 1.03 27.15 -19.62
C ASP A 1037 2.37 27.08 -20.37
N VAL A 1038 2.42 26.13 -21.31
CA VAL A 1038 3.54 25.86 -22.21
C VAL A 1038 3.38 26.56 -23.57
N SER A 1039 2.28 27.28 -23.81
CA SER A 1039 1.93 27.85 -25.12
C SER A 1039 2.95 28.85 -25.64
N ALA A 1040 3.79 29.39 -24.75
CA ALA A 1040 4.92 30.20 -25.15
C ALA A 1040 5.96 29.44 -25.99
N PHE A 1041 6.24 28.16 -25.71
CA PHE A 1041 7.42 27.42 -26.25
C PHE A 1041 7.16 25.97 -26.68
N VAL A 1042 5.95 25.43 -26.51
CA VAL A 1042 5.64 24.00 -26.81
C VAL A 1042 5.83 23.62 -28.28
N ASP A 1043 5.71 24.58 -29.18
CA ASP A 1043 5.91 24.39 -30.62
C ASP A 1043 7.40 24.49 -31.02
N ASP A 1044 8.26 25.03 -30.15
CA ASP A 1044 9.72 25.13 -30.36
C ASP A 1044 10.47 23.82 -29.98
N VAL A 1045 9.86 22.91 -29.22
CA VAL A 1045 10.49 21.68 -28.69
C VAL A 1045 9.92 20.41 -29.33
N ASP A 1046 10.75 19.40 -29.60
CA ASP A 1046 10.32 18.17 -30.29
C ASP A 1046 9.59 17.19 -29.36
N ALA A 1047 9.99 17.12 -28.09
CA ALA A 1047 9.35 16.26 -27.10
C ALA A 1047 9.12 16.97 -25.76
N VAL A 1048 8.06 16.58 -25.05
CA VAL A 1048 7.69 17.07 -23.73
C VAL A 1048 7.31 15.88 -22.86
N VAL A 1049 7.95 15.77 -21.69
CA VAL A 1049 7.71 14.73 -20.69
C VAL A 1049 7.37 15.41 -19.36
N LEU A 1050 6.20 15.11 -18.82
CA LEU A 1050 5.81 15.52 -17.47
C LEU A 1050 6.37 14.52 -16.46
N ALA A 1051 7.33 14.99 -15.67
CA ALA A 1051 8.00 14.23 -14.62
C ALA A 1051 7.35 14.40 -13.24
N HIS A 1052 6.38 15.29 -13.09
CA HIS A 1052 5.78 15.66 -11.81
C HIS A 1052 6.85 16.06 -10.75
N PHE A 1053 6.61 15.75 -9.47
CA PHE A 1053 7.64 15.73 -8.43
C PHE A 1053 7.92 14.25 -8.08
N PRO A 1054 8.93 13.62 -8.72
CA PRO A 1054 8.97 12.15 -8.82
C PRO A 1054 9.68 11.42 -7.67
N GLY A 1055 9.91 12.07 -6.52
CA GLY A 1055 10.52 11.43 -5.35
C GLY A 1055 12.00 11.04 -5.53
N LYS A 1056 12.56 10.31 -4.56
CA LYS A 1056 14.02 10.07 -4.47
C LYS A 1056 14.64 9.30 -5.65
N GLU A 1057 13.85 8.43 -6.29
CA GLU A 1057 14.25 7.66 -7.49
C GLU A 1057 13.80 8.29 -8.80
N GLY A 1058 13.11 9.43 -8.72
CA GLY A 1058 12.49 10.06 -9.87
C GLY A 1058 13.45 10.48 -10.97
N ALA A 1059 14.65 10.94 -10.59
CA ALA A 1059 15.70 11.26 -11.54
C ALA A 1059 16.14 10.04 -12.37
N ARG A 1060 16.20 8.84 -11.75
CA ARG A 1060 16.53 7.58 -12.42
C ARG A 1060 15.40 7.13 -13.34
N ALA A 1061 14.16 7.18 -12.85
CA ALA A 1061 12.97 6.88 -13.66
C ALA A 1061 12.85 7.80 -14.90
N VAL A 1062 13.15 9.10 -14.77
CA VAL A 1062 13.19 10.03 -15.91
C VAL A 1062 14.26 9.62 -16.92
N VAL A 1063 15.49 9.35 -16.51
CA VAL A 1063 16.56 8.92 -17.44
C VAL A 1063 16.19 7.60 -18.14
N ASP A 1064 15.66 6.62 -17.40
CA ASP A 1064 15.27 5.31 -17.93
C ASP A 1064 14.11 5.41 -18.94
N VAL A 1065 13.14 6.30 -18.71
CA VAL A 1065 12.07 6.60 -19.67
C VAL A 1065 12.64 7.29 -20.91
N LEU A 1066 13.47 8.32 -20.76
CA LEU A 1066 14.02 9.10 -21.88
C LEU A 1066 14.98 8.28 -22.75
N ALA A 1067 15.76 7.36 -22.15
CA ALA A 1067 16.63 6.44 -22.85
C ALA A 1067 15.90 5.21 -23.43
N GLY A 1068 14.60 5.03 -23.15
CA GLY A 1068 13.80 3.91 -23.66
C GLY A 1068 14.01 2.58 -22.95
N ALA A 1069 14.70 2.56 -21.80
CA ALA A 1069 14.76 1.40 -20.92
C ALA A 1069 13.39 1.08 -20.30
N VAL A 1070 12.53 2.10 -20.15
CA VAL A 1070 11.10 1.97 -19.83
C VAL A 1070 10.26 2.68 -20.88
N CYS A 1071 9.15 2.05 -21.28
CA CYS A 1071 8.15 2.71 -22.11
C CYS A 1071 7.22 3.58 -21.23
N PRO A 1072 7.03 4.88 -21.52
CA PRO A 1072 6.13 5.72 -20.75
C PRO A 1072 4.71 5.18 -20.82
N SER A 1073 4.03 5.20 -19.67
CA SER A 1073 2.67 4.67 -19.50
C SER A 1073 1.76 5.53 -18.62
N GLY A 1074 2.24 6.67 -18.13
CA GLY A 1074 1.42 7.63 -17.40
C GLY A 1074 0.36 8.27 -18.29
N ARG A 1075 -0.78 8.61 -17.70
CA ARG A 1075 -1.92 9.27 -18.35
C ARG A 1075 -2.38 10.44 -17.49
N LEU A 1076 -2.51 11.65 -18.03
CA LEU A 1076 -2.90 12.84 -17.27
C LEU A 1076 -4.14 12.61 -16.40
N ALA A 1077 -4.01 12.86 -15.10
CA ALA A 1077 -5.13 12.88 -14.15
C ALA A 1077 -5.87 14.23 -14.09
N THR A 1078 -5.49 15.19 -14.94
CA THR A 1078 -6.10 16.52 -15.06
C THR A 1078 -6.15 17.00 -16.51
N THR A 1079 -7.05 17.92 -16.80
CA THR A 1079 -7.15 18.63 -18.07
C THR A 1079 -6.18 19.80 -18.07
N TRP A 1080 -5.28 19.82 -19.05
CA TRP A 1080 -4.37 20.94 -19.25
C TRP A 1080 -5.00 21.90 -20.27
N PHE A 1081 -5.50 23.02 -19.77
CA PHE A 1081 -5.99 24.14 -20.58
C PHE A 1081 -4.83 24.88 -21.28
N LYS A 1082 -5.12 25.68 -22.31
CA LYS A 1082 -4.09 26.43 -23.04
C LYS A 1082 -3.62 27.65 -22.26
N THR A 1083 -4.54 28.41 -21.67
CA THR A 1083 -4.22 29.49 -20.71
C THR A 1083 -5.01 29.30 -19.42
N LEU A 1084 -4.82 30.20 -18.45
CA LEU A 1084 -5.54 30.16 -17.18
C LEU A 1084 -7.03 30.51 -17.35
N GLU A 1085 -7.34 31.45 -18.25
CA GLU A 1085 -8.67 31.97 -18.54
C GLU A 1085 -9.61 30.93 -19.16
N ASP A 1086 -9.04 29.87 -19.73
CA ASP A 1086 -9.75 28.72 -20.29
C ASP A 1086 -10.28 27.75 -19.21
N ALA A 1087 -9.81 27.86 -17.96
CA ALA A 1087 -10.27 27.02 -16.85
C ALA A 1087 -11.66 27.46 -16.35
N PRO A 1088 -12.63 26.54 -16.16
CA PRO A 1088 -13.99 26.89 -15.70
C PRO A 1088 -14.05 27.68 -14.39
N SER A 1089 -13.09 27.45 -13.49
CA SER A 1089 -12.98 28.09 -12.16
C SER A 1089 -12.39 29.50 -12.19
N PHE A 1090 -11.81 29.95 -13.32
CA PHE A 1090 -10.89 31.10 -13.38
C PHE A 1090 -11.37 32.35 -12.61
N GLY A 1091 -12.60 32.79 -12.87
CA GLY A 1091 -13.20 33.99 -12.26
C GLY A 1091 -13.51 33.86 -10.76
N HIS A 1092 -13.63 32.63 -10.26
CA HIS A 1092 -14.16 32.27 -8.94
C HIS A 1092 -13.12 31.53 -8.07
N PHE A 1093 -11.85 31.89 -8.24
CA PHE A 1093 -10.70 31.43 -7.46
C PHE A 1093 -9.67 32.57 -7.35
N PRO A 1094 -8.82 32.63 -6.29
CA PRO A 1094 -8.91 31.85 -5.05
C PRO A 1094 -10.05 32.37 -4.15
N ALA A 1095 -10.10 31.95 -2.88
CA ALA A 1095 -11.01 32.53 -1.90
C ALA A 1095 -10.72 34.03 -1.67
N ARG A 1096 -11.77 34.80 -1.32
CA ARG A 1096 -11.68 36.26 -1.18
C ARG A 1096 -12.41 36.75 0.07
N LYS A 1097 -11.87 37.78 0.71
CA LYS A 1097 -12.56 38.55 1.75
C LYS A 1097 -13.53 39.55 1.10
N LEU A 1098 -14.76 39.58 1.56
CA LEU A 1098 -15.84 40.44 1.06
C LEU A 1098 -15.97 41.71 1.89
N GLU A 1099 -16.75 42.68 1.39
CA GLU A 1099 -17.04 43.95 2.08
C GLU A 1099 -17.76 43.75 3.42
N ASP A 1100 -18.54 42.68 3.56
CA ASP A 1100 -19.20 42.28 4.83
C ASP A 1100 -18.24 41.66 5.85
N GLY A 1101 -16.95 41.53 5.50
CA GLY A 1101 -15.89 40.98 6.34
C GLY A 1101 -15.76 39.45 6.29
N SER A 1102 -16.73 38.74 5.72
CA SER A 1102 -16.65 37.28 5.56
C SER A 1102 -15.67 36.87 4.46
N VAL A 1103 -15.14 35.66 4.54
CA VAL A 1103 -14.27 35.09 3.51
C VAL A 1103 -15.04 33.96 2.82
N ARG A 1104 -15.04 33.94 1.48
CA ARG A 1104 -15.80 32.95 0.70
C ARG A 1104 -15.05 32.50 -0.55
N ILE A 1105 -15.37 31.30 -1.00
CA ILE A 1105 -15.07 30.80 -2.34
C ILE A 1105 -16.35 30.26 -2.99
N GLU A 1106 -16.53 30.50 -4.28
CA GLU A 1106 -17.75 30.16 -5.01
C GLU A 1106 -17.44 29.13 -6.10
N TYR A 1107 -18.06 27.96 -6.03
CA TYR A 1107 -17.92 26.92 -7.07
C TYR A 1107 -19.04 27.12 -8.10
N ALA A 1108 -18.89 28.17 -8.90
CA ALA A 1108 -19.88 28.64 -9.88
C ALA A 1108 -19.96 27.75 -11.12
N GLU A 1109 -18.88 27.04 -11.45
CA GLU A 1109 -18.82 26.01 -12.49
C GLU A 1109 -19.66 24.76 -12.14
N GLY A 1110 -19.98 24.57 -10.86
CA GLY A 1110 -20.79 23.46 -10.39
C GLY A 1110 -20.18 22.09 -10.71
N VAL A 1111 -20.88 21.30 -11.53
CA VAL A 1111 -20.39 19.97 -11.96
C VAL A 1111 -19.43 20.02 -13.16
N GLU A 1112 -19.25 21.19 -13.77
CA GLU A 1112 -18.41 21.40 -14.97
C GLU A 1112 -16.92 21.58 -14.61
N VAL A 1113 -16.38 20.74 -13.71
CA VAL A 1113 -14.97 20.76 -13.28
C VAL A 1113 -14.10 19.97 -14.28
N GLY A 1114 -12.99 20.58 -14.72
CA GLY A 1114 -12.02 19.94 -15.62
C GLY A 1114 -12.64 19.45 -16.94
N TYR A 1115 -12.39 18.18 -17.29
CA TYR A 1115 -12.89 17.55 -18.52
C TYR A 1115 -14.41 17.46 -18.62
N ARG A 1116 -15.13 17.59 -17.49
CA ARG A 1116 -16.61 17.59 -17.47
C ARG A 1116 -17.17 18.80 -18.21
N SER A 1117 -16.44 19.90 -18.21
CA SER A 1117 -16.88 21.18 -18.75
C SER A 1117 -17.19 21.14 -20.25
N SER A 1118 -18.25 21.82 -20.64
CA SER A 1118 -18.55 22.14 -22.04
C SER A 1118 -17.39 22.82 -22.78
N GLN A 1119 -16.55 23.59 -22.07
CA GLN A 1119 -15.33 24.20 -22.60
C GLN A 1119 -14.27 23.13 -22.97
N ALA A 1120 -14.01 22.18 -22.07
CA ALA A 1120 -13.11 21.06 -22.37
C ALA A 1120 -13.67 20.13 -23.46
N ALA A 1121 -15.00 19.95 -23.50
CA ALA A 1121 -15.67 19.15 -24.53
C ALA A 1121 -15.58 19.74 -25.95
N ALA A 1122 -15.47 21.07 -26.09
CA ALA A 1122 -15.22 21.74 -27.36
C ALA A 1122 -13.78 21.54 -27.88
N GLY A 1123 -12.81 21.35 -26.97
CA GLY A 1123 -11.42 20.98 -27.26
C GLY A 1123 -10.53 22.10 -27.81
N ASP A 1124 -11.10 23.22 -28.26
CA ASP A 1124 -10.35 24.38 -28.77
C ASP A 1124 -9.51 25.08 -27.70
N ARG A 1125 -9.93 24.99 -26.43
CA ARG A 1125 -9.28 25.56 -25.23
C ARG A 1125 -8.34 24.61 -24.50
N VAL A 1126 -8.30 23.33 -24.91
CA VAL A 1126 -7.50 22.29 -24.25
C VAL A 1126 -6.16 22.13 -24.97
N ARG A 1127 -5.07 22.05 -24.20
CA ARG A 1127 -3.73 21.68 -24.68
C ARG A 1127 -3.57 20.16 -24.66
N TRP A 1128 -3.87 19.52 -23.53
CA TRP A 1128 -3.91 18.07 -23.40
C TRP A 1128 -5.11 17.66 -22.53
N PRO A 1129 -5.99 16.76 -22.98
CA PRO A 1129 -7.18 16.38 -22.22
C PRO A 1129 -6.86 15.41 -21.07
N PHE A 1130 -7.76 15.36 -20.08
CA PHE A 1130 -7.79 14.28 -19.09
C PHE A 1130 -7.69 12.90 -19.74
N GLY A 1131 -6.87 12.02 -19.15
CA GLY A 1131 -6.56 10.69 -19.66
C GLY A 1131 -5.54 10.64 -20.80
N PHE A 1132 -4.97 11.77 -21.24
CA PHE A 1132 -4.00 11.83 -22.33
C PHE A 1132 -2.59 11.35 -21.92
N GLY A 1133 -1.90 10.72 -22.87
CA GLY A 1133 -0.48 10.35 -22.76
C GLY A 1133 -0.05 9.65 -24.06
N LEU A 1134 1.23 9.74 -24.38
CA LEU A 1134 1.83 9.02 -25.50
C LEU A 1134 2.64 7.83 -24.97
N SER A 1135 2.92 6.88 -25.87
CA SER A 1135 3.70 5.68 -25.61
C SER A 1135 4.75 5.52 -26.71
N TYR A 1136 5.81 4.75 -26.46
CA TYR A 1136 6.75 4.33 -27.54
C TYR A 1136 6.18 3.18 -28.40
N THR A 1137 4.97 2.70 -28.07
CA THR A 1137 4.24 1.71 -28.84
C THR A 1137 2.81 2.19 -29.20
N SER A 1138 2.07 1.39 -29.96
CA SER A 1138 0.70 1.66 -30.41
C SER A 1138 -0.24 0.53 -29.97
N PHE A 1139 -1.53 0.87 -29.84
CA PHE A 1139 -2.57 -0.04 -29.39
C PHE A 1139 -3.85 0.04 -30.25
N HIS A 1140 -4.61 -1.05 -30.30
CA HIS A 1140 -5.93 -1.15 -30.95
C HIS A 1140 -6.97 -1.77 -30.00
N VAL A 1141 -8.25 -1.75 -30.37
CA VAL A 1141 -9.36 -2.31 -29.55
C VAL A 1141 -9.36 -3.84 -29.63
N THR A 1142 -9.62 -4.49 -28.49
CA THR A 1142 -8.82 -5.64 -28.01
C THR A 1142 -7.37 -5.20 -27.81
N VAL A 1143 -7.02 -4.81 -26.59
CA VAL A 1143 -5.78 -4.10 -26.26
C VAL A 1143 -4.59 -4.93 -26.72
N LYS A 1144 -3.98 -4.52 -27.83
CA LYS A 1144 -2.88 -5.21 -28.48
C LYS A 1144 -1.70 -4.28 -28.64
N ASN A 1145 -0.55 -4.66 -28.11
CA ASN A 1145 0.69 -3.93 -28.34
C ASN A 1145 1.19 -4.22 -29.77
N THR A 1146 1.16 -3.22 -30.66
CA THR A 1146 1.58 -3.36 -32.06
C THR A 1146 2.98 -2.81 -32.39
N GLY A 1147 3.69 -2.26 -31.41
CA GLY A 1147 5.07 -1.79 -31.56
C GLY A 1147 6.12 -2.82 -31.15
N ARG A 1148 7.32 -2.32 -30.80
CA ARG A 1148 8.55 -3.13 -30.64
C ARG A 1148 9.01 -3.34 -29.19
N VAL A 1149 8.43 -2.61 -28.24
CA VAL A 1149 8.78 -2.65 -26.81
C VAL A 1149 7.58 -3.04 -25.98
N ALA A 1150 7.79 -3.67 -24.82
CA ALA A 1150 6.74 -3.90 -23.85
C ALA A 1150 6.20 -2.56 -23.33
N GLY A 1151 4.91 -2.48 -23.04
CA GLY A 1151 4.27 -1.26 -22.57
C GLY A 1151 2.95 -1.54 -21.87
N GLN A 1152 2.52 -0.61 -21.02
CA GLN A 1152 1.20 -0.65 -20.39
C GLN A 1152 0.23 0.28 -21.12
N GLU A 1153 -1.03 -0.09 -21.16
CA GLU A 1153 -2.12 0.76 -21.64
C GLU A 1153 -3.25 0.85 -20.61
N VAL A 1154 -3.91 2.03 -20.53
CA VAL A 1154 -5.04 2.31 -19.65
C VAL A 1154 -6.32 2.31 -20.47
N VAL A 1155 -7.19 1.33 -20.25
CA VAL A 1155 -8.53 1.28 -20.85
C VAL A 1155 -9.45 2.13 -19.98
N GLN A 1156 -10.00 3.21 -20.54
CA GLN A 1156 -10.92 4.11 -19.85
C GLN A 1156 -12.35 3.91 -20.35
N LEU A 1157 -13.31 3.76 -19.43
CA LEU A 1157 -14.73 3.67 -19.72
C LEU A 1157 -15.46 4.89 -19.17
N TYR A 1158 -16.08 5.63 -20.08
CA TYR A 1158 -16.94 6.75 -19.77
C TYR A 1158 -18.41 6.40 -20.04
N ALA A 1159 -19.33 6.96 -19.26
CA ALA A 1159 -20.75 6.98 -19.57
C ALA A 1159 -21.15 8.37 -20.08
N SER A 1160 -21.97 8.45 -21.13
CA SER A 1160 -22.67 9.68 -21.52
C SER A 1160 -24.13 9.61 -21.08
N PRO A 1161 -24.72 10.73 -20.61
CA PRO A 1161 -26.09 10.78 -20.13
C PRO A 1161 -27.12 10.49 -21.24
N ALA A 1162 -28.37 10.25 -20.84
CA ALA A 1162 -29.48 10.22 -21.77
C ALA A 1162 -29.71 11.60 -22.41
N LYS A 1163 -30.22 11.62 -23.65
CA LYS A 1163 -30.49 12.87 -24.40
C LYS A 1163 -31.47 13.82 -23.71
N GLU A 1164 -32.42 13.25 -22.97
CA GLU A 1164 -33.40 13.97 -22.18
C GLU A 1164 -33.18 13.55 -20.72
N THR A 1165 -32.80 14.51 -19.88
CA THR A 1165 -32.64 14.35 -18.42
C THR A 1165 -33.21 15.60 -17.75
N ALA A 1166 -33.70 15.47 -16.52
CA ALA A 1166 -34.34 16.59 -15.82
C ALA A 1166 -33.39 17.76 -15.47
N VAL A 1167 -32.07 17.53 -15.53
CA VAL A 1167 -31.01 18.49 -15.24
C VAL A 1167 -29.91 18.45 -16.31
N SER A 1168 -29.17 19.54 -16.51
CA SER A 1168 -27.97 19.53 -17.38
C SER A 1168 -26.90 18.59 -16.82
N ARG A 1169 -26.19 17.85 -17.67
CA ARG A 1169 -25.15 16.90 -17.25
C ARG A 1169 -23.88 17.03 -18.10
N PRO A 1170 -22.69 16.74 -17.53
CA PRO A 1170 -21.46 16.61 -18.30
C PRO A 1170 -21.63 15.67 -19.48
N GLY A 1171 -21.04 16.00 -20.63
CA GLY A 1171 -21.21 15.22 -21.87
C GLY A 1171 -20.69 13.77 -21.78
N LYS A 1172 -19.75 13.53 -20.87
CA LYS A 1172 -19.24 12.21 -20.48
C LYS A 1172 -18.71 12.26 -19.05
N GLU A 1173 -18.76 11.14 -18.34
CA GLU A 1173 -18.23 10.95 -16.99
C GLU A 1173 -17.44 9.64 -16.93
N LEU A 1174 -16.23 9.62 -16.35
CA LEU A 1174 -15.47 8.39 -16.13
C LEU A 1174 -16.22 7.49 -15.14
N LYS A 1175 -16.37 6.20 -15.45
CA LYS A 1175 -17.09 5.22 -14.61
C LYS A 1175 -16.29 3.94 -14.31
N ALA A 1176 -15.24 3.62 -15.08
CA ALA A 1176 -14.25 2.59 -14.75
C ALA A 1176 -12.96 2.75 -15.55
N PHE A 1177 -11.88 2.11 -15.10
CA PHE A 1177 -10.65 1.94 -15.86
C PHE A 1177 -9.94 0.61 -15.52
N ASP A 1178 -9.06 0.15 -16.40
CA ASP A 1178 -8.10 -0.94 -16.19
C ASP A 1178 -6.73 -0.52 -16.74
N LYS A 1179 -5.62 -0.96 -16.12
CA LYS A 1179 -4.27 -0.78 -16.65
C LYS A 1179 -3.59 -2.13 -16.84
N SER A 1180 -3.22 -2.46 -18.07
CA SER A 1180 -2.66 -3.76 -18.43
C SER A 1180 -1.30 -3.64 -19.12
N MET A 1181 -0.30 -4.36 -18.61
CA MET A 1181 1.01 -4.58 -19.27
C MET A 1181 0.87 -5.57 -20.44
N LEU A 1182 1.53 -5.28 -21.56
CA LEU A 1182 1.51 -6.09 -22.78
C LEU A 1182 2.91 -6.18 -23.42
N GLN A 1183 3.34 -7.41 -23.73
CA GLN A 1183 4.54 -7.68 -24.53
C GLN A 1183 4.32 -7.33 -26.02
N PRO A 1184 5.37 -7.07 -26.82
CA PRO A 1184 5.25 -6.83 -28.26
C PRO A 1184 4.45 -7.92 -28.98
N GLY A 1185 3.34 -7.54 -29.62
CA GLY A 1185 2.42 -8.45 -30.30
C GLY A 1185 1.37 -9.14 -29.42
N GLU A 1186 1.48 -9.05 -28.08
CA GLU A 1186 0.48 -9.58 -27.14
C GLU A 1186 -0.86 -8.86 -27.30
N SER A 1187 -1.97 -9.57 -27.05
CA SER A 1187 -3.33 -9.03 -27.06
C SER A 1187 -4.09 -9.50 -25.83
N ARG A 1188 -4.77 -8.58 -25.14
CA ARG A 1188 -5.61 -8.85 -23.96
C ARG A 1188 -6.99 -8.20 -24.11
N THR A 1189 -8.01 -8.87 -23.59
CA THR A 1189 -9.34 -8.29 -23.39
C THR A 1189 -9.41 -7.73 -21.98
N ALA A 1190 -9.70 -6.44 -21.83
CA ALA A 1190 -10.04 -5.83 -20.54
C ALA A 1190 -11.54 -5.98 -20.28
N GLU A 1191 -11.93 -6.38 -19.08
CA GLU A 1191 -13.32 -6.49 -18.65
C GLU A 1191 -13.61 -5.44 -17.57
N LEU A 1192 -14.50 -4.49 -17.87
CA LEU A 1192 -14.86 -3.39 -16.98
C LEU A 1192 -16.31 -3.55 -16.54
N ALA A 1193 -16.52 -3.83 -15.25
CA ALA A 1193 -17.85 -3.94 -14.65
C ALA A 1193 -18.21 -2.64 -13.92
N VAL A 1194 -19.42 -2.12 -14.17
CA VAL A 1194 -19.93 -0.90 -13.55
C VAL A 1194 -21.38 -1.13 -13.11
N ASP A 1195 -21.73 -0.73 -11.89
CA ASP A 1195 -23.13 -0.72 -11.46
C ASP A 1195 -23.94 0.31 -12.27
N LEU A 1196 -25.12 -0.10 -12.74
CA LEU A 1196 -25.94 0.71 -13.63
C LEU A 1196 -26.40 2.02 -12.98
N LYS A 1197 -26.68 2.02 -11.67
CA LYS A 1197 -27.08 3.23 -10.95
C LYS A 1197 -25.90 4.19 -10.83
N VAL A 1198 -24.71 3.71 -10.48
CA VAL A 1198 -23.49 4.53 -10.41
C VAL A 1198 -23.12 5.10 -11.79
N ALA A 1199 -23.31 4.32 -12.85
CA ALA A 1199 -23.09 4.76 -14.23
C ALA A 1199 -24.07 5.86 -14.69
N CYS A 1200 -25.36 5.73 -14.32
CA CYS A 1200 -26.44 6.49 -14.97
C CYS A 1200 -27.11 7.55 -14.08
N SER A 1201 -26.86 7.57 -12.76
CA SER A 1201 -27.51 8.53 -11.85
C SER A 1201 -26.90 9.93 -11.91
N TYR A 1202 -27.67 10.92 -11.46
CA TYR A 1202 -27.25 12.26 -11.03
C TYR A 1202 -27.85 12.52 -9.63
N TRP A 1203 -27.41 13.55 -8.91
CA TRP A 1203 -27.98 13.95 -7.62
C TRP A 1203 -29.13 14.95 -7.82
N ASP A 1204 -30.35 14.56 -7.44
CA ASP A 1204 -31.55 15.41 -7.46
C ASP A 1204 -31.69 16.14 -6.12
N GLU A 1205 -31.45 17.46 -6.14
CA GLU A 1205 -31.50 18.32 -4.95
C GLU A 1205 -32.91 18.43 -4.35
N ASN A 1206 -33.97 18.13 -5.11
CA ASN A 1206 -35.35 18.19 -4.62
C ASN A 1206 -35.75 16.91 -3.89
N GLU A 1207 -35.31 15.75 -4.40
CA GLU A 1207 -35.49 14.45 -3.72
C GLU A 1207 -34.43 14.22 -2.63
N VAL A 1208 -33.36 15.03 -2.61
CA VAL A 1208 -32.15 14.84 -1.80
C VAL A 1208 -31.61 13.41 -2.00
N ALA A 1209 -31.52 12.98 -3.26
CA ALA A 1209 -31.23 11.60 -3.62
C ALA A 1209 -30.51 11.43 -4.96
N TRP A 1210 -29.76 10.34 -5.11
CA TRP A 1210 -29.27 9.90 -6.41
C TRP A 1210 -30.41 9.34 -7.26
N ARG A 1211 -30.59 9.86 -8.47
CA ARG A 1211 -31.68 9.52 -9.38
C ARG A 1211 -31.16 9.02 -10.72
N MET A 1212 -31.54 7.79 -11.06
CA MET A 1212 -31.36 7.19 -12.39
C MET A 1212 -32.68 7.29 -13.16
N GLU A 1213 -32.67 7.85 -14.36
CA GLU A 1213 -33.87 8.01 -15.19
C GLU A 1213 -33.94 6.92 -16.29
N PRO A 1214 -35.14 6.54 -16.75
CA PRO A 1214 -35.27 5.70 -17.94
C PRO A 1214 -34.86 6.51 -19.18
N GLY A 1215 -34.09 5.92 -20.09
CA GLY A 1215 -33.55 6.64 -21.24
C GLY A 1215 -32.56 5.81 -22.07
N THR A 1216 -32.02 6.41 -23.12
CA THR A 1216 -30.91 5.83 -23.91
C THR A 1216 -29.63 6.56 -23.61
N TYR A 1217 -28.74 5.88 -22.89
CA TYR A 1217 -27.42 6.33 -22.47
C TYR A 1217 -26.36 5.82 -23.46
N GLY A 1218 -25.09 6.25 -23.28
CA GLY A 1218 -23.96 5.74 -24.07
C GLY A 1218 -22.80 5.29 -23.19
N VAL A 1219 -22.07 4.27 -23.65
CA VAL A 1219 -20.75 3.88 -23.13
C VAL A 1219 -19.69 4.30 -24.15
N LEU A 1220 -18.62 4.94 -23.70
CA LEU A 1220 -17.49 5.33 -24.52
C LEU A 1220 -16.19 4.66 -24.04
N VAL A 1221 -15.51 3.96 -24.94
CA VAL A 1221 -14.21 3.30 -24.70
C VAL A 1221 -13.33 3.46 -25.94
N GLY A 1222 -12.10 3.94 -25.78
CA GLY A 1222 -11.13 4.05 -26.89
C GLY A 1222 -11.60 4.87 -28.10
N GLY A 1223 -12.45 5.89 -27.87
CA GLY A 1223 -13.04 6.71 -28.94
C GLY A 1223 -14.29 6.11 -29.61
N HIS A 1224 -14.68 4.88 -29.31
CA HIS A 1224 -15.93 4.28 -29.76
C HIS A 1224 -17.06 4.57 -28.78
N ALA A 1225 -18.28 4.84 -29.28
CA ALA A 1225 -19.48 5.05 -28.48
C ALA A 1225 -20.56 4.01 -28.82
N VAL A 1226 -21.14 3.37 -27.82
CA VAL A 1226 -22.20 2.35 -27.96
C VAL A 1226 -23.41 2.74 -27.11
N PRO A 1227 -24.62 2.87 -27.69
CA PRO A 1227 -25.82 3.20 -26.93
C PRO A 1227 -26.40 1.99 -26.20
N PHE A 1228 -27.02 2.22 -25.04
CA PHE A 1228 -27.81 1.23 -24.30
C PHE A 1228 -29.05 1.88 -23.66
N SER A 1229 -30.09 1.09 -23.40
CA SER A 1229 -31.36 1.60 -22.87
C SER A 1229 -31.63 1.15 -21.44
N VAL A 1230 -31.95 2.11 -20.57
CA VAL A 1230 -32.46 1.90 -19.22
C VAL A 1230 -33.99 1.99 -19.26
N SER A 1231 -34.69 0.90 -18.97
CA SER A 1231 -36.16 0.82 -19.10
C SER A 1231 -36.93 1.23 -17.84
N LYS A 1232 -36.26 1.33 -16.69
CA LYS A 1232 -36.86 1.67 -15.40
C LYS A 1232 -35.89 2.52 -14.58
N GLY A 1233 -36.33 3.69 -14.14
CA GLY A 1233 -35.56 4.55 -13.24
C GLY A 1233 -35.58 4.09 -11.77
N SER A 1234 -34.75 4.71 -10.95
CA SER A 1234 -34.69 4.49 -9.49
C SER A 1234 -34.02 5.64 -8.74
N SER A 1235 -34.53 5.98 -7.56
CA SER A 1235 -33.85 6.87 -6.61
C SER A 1235 -33.17 6.07 -5.47
N TRP A 1236 -32.03 6.52 -4.95
CA TRP A 1236 -31.23 5.83 -3.91
C TRP A 1236 -30.32 6.80 -3.13
N ASN A 1237 -29.81 6.39 -1.96
CA ASN A 1237 -29.12 7.29 -1.03
C ASN A 1237 -28.03 6.67 -0.12
N HIS A 1238 -27.79 5.37 -0.21
CA HIS A 1238 -26.71 4.69 0.51
C HIS A 1238 -25.43 4.65 -0.34
N LEU A 1239 -24.29 4.34 0.30
CA LEU A 1239 -23.03 4.04 -0.40
C LEU A 1239 -23.19 2.82 -1.33
#